data_AF-V5HZ60-F1
#
_entry.id   AF-V5HZ60-F1
#
_cell.length_a   1.000
_cell.length_b   1.000
_cell.length_c   1.000
_cell.angle_alpha   90.00
_cell.angle_beta   90.00
_cell.angle_gamma   90.00
#
_symmetry.space_group_name_H-M   'P 1'
#
loop_
_entity.id
_entity.type
_entity.pdbx_description
1 polymer ?
#
loop_
_entity_poly.entity_id
_entity_poly.type
_entity_poly.pdbx_seq_one_letter_code
_entity_poly.pdbx_strand_id
1 'polypeptide(L)'
;GVYSSSVESASFLSTSTPPARKRGLKDSEQNDSPTGSSPSESEMLAMCKCIVSSIIESETAYVDCLDTLNQYARALSSAIGTNQSVLSKEEIETIFYKIEQLHDTHKNFRDGLRRNFDNWDAKPTIGENFKFLASRLEVYKLFLENYSKAIETVRRCNASNLKFEELFKNIKLNTSKGQPATLEDLLHKPVARVQKNALVLHDLLHYIPSSHHDYNNLRAALKLTQRFLNELKLNSTESMFPHQDRAPRHVVKNSFIVEYSEGHRKLRHLFLFNDVIVCAKYKPSSRQKFTFEVKWYIPLSLVTLIDAEGEADPIREDNKVNVCQLRSRASTLRDLVTKEERENAKLSKPPGRNLERNRKKLSELEAQLVLHSPNLAFKIGLKNTKTYAFFLSSEFERSQWIEAINVLQSSAPLTVTTPSILELQSCITSARGCMGTNMGSFLTRTAKDEDLLVGDLLITVHNLQGLNRPADIFICFEVDSYGHFFKKARTKTCQNTLEPNFNQEVVIDLDGSQTLRILCYEEHTSNGTTATVLRGKAAFEMSRSWLTDKYQEKSFSLQECTLNLSIKYSSSDVGLQRVPSCKPVGSFGVKVQQVCKKEKSAVPFVITTCVREVERRGINEVGIYRVSGSASDLQRLKRTFENDPYEAEQLLKEVDINNVTGLLKLYLRELPEALFTDGLYPRFFEAFSKHDQEEKKTMLLNLFNKLPEVNQHVTLFLIDHMVKINQNEAQNKMSLHNLATVFGPSIIRPCSNAASQSPSDLLTTSTVDVMAQAGILYFFLRRRAAGFALSNSEAREIIQATD
;
A
#
# COMPACT_ATOMS: atom_id res chain seq x y z
N GLY A 1 -20.67 26.73 -13.53
CA GLY A 1 -21.36 25.45 -13.30
C GLY A 1 -20.77 24.83 -12.05
N VAL A 2 -21.40 25.07 -10.91
CA VAL A 2 -20.94 24.60 -9.60
C VAL A 2 -22.14 23.94 -8.93
N TYR A 3 -22.39 22.69 -9.30
CA TYR A 3 -23.25 21.76 -8.56
C TYR A 3 -22.47 20.46 -8.41
N SER A 4 -21.62 20.39 -7.38
CA SER A 4 -20.96 19.12 -7.03
C SER A 4 -20.64 18.95 -5.54
N SER A 5 -21.12 19.82 -4.65
CA SER A 5 -20.86 19.66 -3.20
C SER A 5 -22.16 19.30 -2.46
N SER A 6 -22.47 18.00 -2.37
CA SER A 6 -23.27 17.37 -1.28
C SER A 6 -23.56 15.87 -1.47
N VAL A 7 -22.95 15.21 -2.47
CA VAL A 7 -22.97 13.74 -2.59
C VAL A 7 -21.66 13.10 -2.08
N GLU A 8 -20.69 13.90 -1.62
CA GLU A 8 -19.37 13.41 -1.17
C GLU A 8 -19.33 12.78 0.25
N SER A 9 -20.45 12.58 0.95
CA SER A 9 -20.43 12.08 2.33
C SER A 9 -20.65 10.57 2.51
N ALA A 10 -20.56 9.77 1.43
CA ALA A 10 -20.69 8.30 1.48
C ALA A 10 -19.42 7.56 1.05
N SER A 11 -18.24 8.18 1.19
CA SER A 11 -16.94 7.56 0.84
C SER A 11 -15.82 7.90 1.84
N PHE A 12 -16.14 7.97 3.13
CA PHE A 12 -15.15 7.97 4.20
C PHE A 12 -15.35 6.73 5.07
N LEU A 13 -14.64 5.64 4.76
CA LEU A 13 -14.34 4.54 5.67
C LEU A 13 -13.12 3.77 5.16
N SER A 14 -11.98 4.42 5.25
CA SER A 14 -10.71 3.77 5.54
C SER A 14 -9.81 4.83 6.17
N THR A 15 -9.27 4.53 7.35
CA THR A 15 -8.36 5.32 8.21
C THR A 15 -9.01 6.31 9.19
N SER A 16 -9.35 5.81 10.39
CA SER A 16 -9.16 6.55 11.64
C SER A 16 -9.00 5.59 12.83
N THR A 17 -7.83 5.63 13.45
CA THR A 17 -7.46 4.91 14.68
C THR A 17 -8.09 5.61 15.90
N PRO A 18 -8.73 4.92 16.86
CA PRO A 18 -9.20 5.53 18.09
C PRO A 18 -8.07 5.62 19.15
N PRO A 19 -8.15 6.57 20.11
CA PRO A 19 -7.12 6.77 21.12
C PRO A 19 -7.24 5.75 22.27
N ALA A 20 -6.09 5.28 22.75
CA ALA A 20 -5.96 4.32 23.83
C ALA A 20 -6.45 4.87 25.19
N ARG A 21 -7.21 4.05 25.94
CA ARG A 21 -7.44 4.24 27.38
C ARG A 21 -7.09 2.97 28.16
N LYS A 22 -6.23 3.14 29.17
CA LYS A 22 -5.81 2.15 30.18
C LYS A 22 -6.99 1.74 31.08
N ARG A 23 -7.13 0.43 31.38
CA ARG A 23 -7.13 -0.18 32.74
C ARG A 23 -7.70 -1.62 32.77
N GLY A 24 -6.98 -2.51 33.46
CA GLY A 24 -7.54 -3.38 34.51
C GLY A 24 -7.97 -4.81 34.15
N LEU A 25 -7.26 -5.79 34.71
CA LEU A 25 -7.54 -7.24 34.69
C LEU A 25 -8.91 -7.62 35.32
N LYS A 26 -9.54 -8.69 34.79
CA LYS A 26 -9.77 -9.98 35.49
C LYS A 26 -10.43 -11.04 34.58
N ASP A 27 -10.01 -12.28 34.82
CA ASP A 27 -10.33 -13.54 34.13
C ASP A 27 -11.80 -13.99 34.20
N SER A 28 -12.26 -14.71 33.17
CA SER A 28 -12.87 -16.05 33.30
C SER A 28 -13.17 -16.66 31.92
N GLU A 29 -12.71 -17.90 31.74
CA GLU A 29 -12.95 -18.79 30.60
C GLU A 29 -14.40 -19.28 30.55
N GLN A 30 -14.99 -19.40 29.36
CA GLN A 30 -15.73 -20.61 28.94
C GLN A 30 -16.12 -20.58 27.44
N ASN A 31 -16.01 -21.76 26.84
CA ASN A 31 -16.28 -22.14 25.45
C ASN A 31 -17.68 -21.75 24.95
N ASP A 32 -17.75 -21.27 23.69
CA ASP A 32 -18.65 -21.84 22.68
C ASP A 32 -18.29 -21.36 21.26
N SER A 33 -18.39 -22.28 20.30
CA SER A 33 -18.09 -22.16 18.86
C SER A 33 -18.90 -21.07 18.14
N PRO A 34 -18.38 -20.44 17.06
CA PRO A 34 -19.22 -19.72 16.12
C PRO A 34 -19.22 -20.38 14.73
N THR A 35 -20.36 -20.97 14.41
CA THR A 35 -20.91 -21.05 13.06
C THR A 35 -21.01 -19.65 12.44
N GLY A 36 -20.48 -19.47 11.22
CA GLY A 36 -20.77 -18.37 10.28
C GLY A 36 -20.88 -16.96 10.89
N SER A 37 -19.76 -16.27 11.10
CA SER A 37 -19.80 -14.93 11.70
C SER A 37 -20.09 -13.84 10.65
N SER A 38 -21.33 -13.35 10.68
CA SER A 38 -21.71 -11.97 10.36
C SER A 38 -20.75 -10.95 11.01
N PRO A 39 -20.63 -9.72 10.47
CA PRO A 39 -19.82 -8.67 11.09
C PRO A 39 -20.13 -8.56 12.59
N SER A 40 -19.10 -8.39 13.42
CA SER A 40 -19.29 -8.38 14.88
C SER A 40 -20.31 -7.30 15.26
N GLU A 41 -21.19 -7.59 16.22
CA GLU A 41 -22.27 -6.66 16.62
C GLU A 41 -21.73 -5.26 17.00
N SER A 42 -20.48 -5.22 17.50
CA SER A 42 -19.73 -4.00 17.78
C SER A 42 -19.31 -3.20 16.53
N GLU A 43 -18.88 -3.87 15.46
CA GLU A 43 -18.54 -3.24 14.17
C GLU A 43 -19.78 -2.75 13.42
N MET A 44 -20.88 -3.51 13.47
CA MET A 44 -22.17 -3.10 12.92
C MET A 44 -22.71 -1.84 13.60
N LEU A 45 -22.62 -1.77 14.93
CA LEU A 45 -23.03 -0.59 15.71
C LEU A 45 -22.12 0.61 15.46
N ALA A 46 -20.81 0.40 15.28
CA ALA A 46 -19.87 1.47 14.93
C ALA A 46 -20.17 2.05 13.53
N MET A 47 -20.45 1.19 12.55
CA MET A 47 -20.87 1.58 11.21
C MET A 47 -22.19 2.38 11.24
N CYS A 48 -23.16 1.90 12.01
CA CYS A 48 -24.43 2.59 12.20
C CYS A 48 -24.24 3.98 12.81
N LYS A 49 -23.32 4.14 13.78
CA LYS A 49 -22.97 5.43 14.38
C LYS A 49 -22.36 6.39 13.36
N CYS A 50 -21.48 5.91 12.49
CA CYS A 50 -20.90 6.72 11.40
C CYS A 50 -21.96 7.19 10.40
N ILE A 51 -22.88 6.31 10.00
CA ILE A 51 -23.99 6.65 9.10
C ILE A 51 -24.87 7.73 9.74
N VAL A 52 -25.23 7.59 11.01
CA VAL A 52 -26.05 8.58 11.73
C VAL A 52 -25.34 9.94 11.84
N SER A 53 -24.03 9.96 12.09
CA SER A 53 -23.23 11.19 12.10
C SER A 53 -23.28 11.92 10.75
N SER A 54 -23.06 11.18 9.65
CA SER A 54 -23.15 11.71 8.27
C SER A 54 -24.54 12.27 7.95
N ILE A 55 -25.60 11.60 8.45
CA ILE A 55 -26.97 12.08 8.28
C ILE A 55 -27.17 13.41 9.00
N ILE A 56 -26.74 13.53 10.26
CA ILE A 56 -26.86 14.76 11.05
C ILE A 56 -26.13 15.93 10.38
N GLU A 57 -24.92 15.70 9.85
CA GLU A 57 -24.16 16.72 9.11
C GLU A 57 -24.91 17.16 7.84
N SER A 58 -25.36 16.19 7.04
CA SER A 58 -26.10 16.48 5.80
C SER A 58 -27.47 17.15 6.06
N GLU A 59 -28.11 16.82 7.18
CA GLU A 59 -29.39 17.40 7.62
C GLU A 59 -29.19 18.81 8.14
N THR A 60 -28.10 19.08 8.85
CA THR A 60 -27.73 20.43 9.28
C THR A 60 -27.56 21.36 8.08
N ALA A 61 -26.81 20.93 7.06
CA ALA A 61 -26.63 21.71 5.83
C ALA A 61 -27.95 21.94 5.07
N TYR A 62 -28.89 20.99 5.13
CA TYR A 62 -30.20 21.12 4.50
C TYR A 62 -31.13 22.06 5.27
N VAL A 63 -31.17 21.96 6.61
CA VAL A 63 -31.94 22.90 7.45
C VAL A 63 -31.43 24.33 7.28
N ASP A 64 -30.12 24.55 7.23
CA ASP A 64 -29.54 25.88 6.98
C ASP A 64 -29.96 26.47 5.63
N CYS A 65 -30.10 25.62 4.61
CA CYS A 65 -30.63 26.02 3.31
C CYS A 65 -32.10 26.46 3.42
N LEU A 66 -32.92 25.71 4.15
CA LEU A 66 -34.33 26.06 4.38
C LEU A 66 -34.47 27.33 5.24
N ASP A 67 -33.59 27.53 6.22
CA ASP A 67 -33.50 28.75 7.02
C ASP A 67 -33.21 29.97 6.14
N THR A 68 -32.27 29.82 5.20
CA THR A 68 -31.94 30.86 4.22
C THR A 68 -33.15 31.18 3.33
N LEU A 69 -33.84 30.16 2.80
CA LEU A 69 -35.06 30.35 2.00
C LEU A 69 -36.17 31.05 2.81
N ASN A 70 -36.38 30.67 4.06
CA ASN A 70 -37.33 31.32 4.96
C ASN A 70 -36.94 32.77 5.28
N GLN A 71 -35.65 33.07 5.43
CA GLN A 71 -35.16 34.44 5.63
C GLN A 71 -35.50 35.32 4.41
N TYR A 72 -35.28 34.83 3.19
CA TYR A 72 -35.67 35.54 1.98
C TYR A 72 -37.19 35.68 1.86
N ALA A 73 -37.96 34.64 2.17
CA ALA A 73 -39.41 34.69 2.16
C ALA A 73 -39.97 35.76 3.12
N ARG A 74 -39.43 35.83 4.35
CA ARG A 74 -39.81 36.86 5.34
C ARG A 74 -39.39 38.25 4.90
N ALA A 75 -38.18 38.41 4.37
CA ALA A 75 -37.69 39.70 3.88
C ALA A 75 -38.57 40.23 2.74
N LEU A 76 -38.87 39.38 1.76
CA LEU A 76 -39.77 39.72 0.65
C LEU A 76 -41.19 40.02 1.13
N SER A 77 -41.71 39.26 2.11
CA SER A 77 -43.04 39.48 2.67
C SER A 77 -43.13 40.80 3.45
N SER A 78 -42.07 41.18 4.17
CA SER A 78 -41.99 42.47 4.88
C SER A 78 -41.86 43.68 3.97
N ALA A 79 -41.40 43.48 2.73
CA ALA A 79 -41.30 44.53 1.72
C ALA A 79 -42.65 44.82 1.02
N ILE A 80 -43.66 43.96 1.20
CA ILE A 80 -45.02 44.12 0.67
C ILE A 80 -45.69 45.30 1.39
N GLY A 81 -45.73 46.48 0.73
CA GLY A 81 -46.26 47.73 1.30
C GLY A 81 -45.25 48.89 1.30
N THR A 82 -44.00 48.63 0.94
CA THR A 82 -42.97 49.67 0.73
C THR A 82 -42.77 49.94 -0.77
N ASN A 83 -42.22 51.11 -1.14
CA ASN A 83 -41.81 51.44 -2.52
C ASN A 83 -40.70 50.50 -3.10
N GLN A 84 -40.34 49.43 -2.38
CA GLN A 84 -39.34 48.44 -2.72
C GLN A 84 -39.93 47.04 -2.97
N SER A 85 -41.26 46.85 -3.02
CA SER A 85 -41.84 45.52 -3.29
C SER A 85 -41.48 45.03 -4.70
N VAL A 86 -40.76 43.91 -4.78
CA VAL A 86 -40.26 43.31 -6.03
C VAL A 86 -41.24 42.26 -6.60
N LEU A 87 -42.10 41.69 -5.75
CA LEU A 87 -43.03 40.60 -6.06
C LEU A 87 -44.40 40.84 -5.43
N SER A 88 -45.45 40.25 -6.01
CA SER A 88 -46.77 40.23 -5.40
C SER A 88 -46.85 39.19 -4.26
N LYS A 89 -47.84 39.35 -3.36
CA LYS A 89 -48.08 38.41 -2.26
C LYS A 89 -48.33 36.98 -2.76
N GLU A 90 -49.10 36.85 -3.85
CA GLU A 90 -49.42 35.56 -4.48
C GLU A 90 -48.18 34.90 -5.09
N GLU A 91 -47.26 35.68 -5.66
CA GLU A 91 -46.01 35.16 -6.22
C GLU A 91 -45.06 34.65 -5.12
N ILE A 92 -44.97 35.35 -3.99
CA ILE A 92 -44.16 34.90 -2.84
C ILE A 92 -44.75 33.62 -2.24
N GLU A 93 -46.07 33.55 -2.07
CA GLU A 93 -46.76 32.35 -1.58
C GLU A 93 -46.61 31.16 -2.54
N THR A 94 -46.53 31.42 -3.85
CA THR A 94 -46.29 30.38 -4.87
C THR A 94 -44.84 29.89 -4.86
N ILE A 95 -43.86 30.80 -4.74
CA ILE A 95 -42.42 30.44 -4.75
C ILE A 95 -42.02 29.68 -3.49
N PHE A 96 -42.47 30.12 -2.31
CA PHE A 96 -42.07 29.56 -1.02
C PHE A 96 -43.11 28.61 -0.40
N TYR A 97 -44.02 28.09 -1.23
CA TYR A 97 -45.12 27.24 -0.79
C TYR A 97 -44.64 26.07 0.09
N LYS A 98 -45.16 25.97 1.32
CA LYS A 98 -44.87 24.89 2.29
C LYS A 98 -43.41 24.75 2.75
N ILE A 99 -42.51 25.66 2.37
CA ILE A 99 -41.09 25.62 2.77
C ILE A 99 -40.91 25.76 4.28
N GLU A 100 -41.70 26.59 4.95
CA GLU A 100 -41.69 26.74 6.41
C GLU A 100 -42.07 25.43 7.13
N GLN A 101 -43.08 24.72 6.61
CA GLN A 101 -43.52 23.43 7.17
C GLN A 101 -42.48 22.33 6.94
N LEU A 102 -41.78 22.35 5.80
CA LEU A 102 -40.64 21.47 5.54
C LEU A 102 -39.46 21.78 6.48
N HIS A 103 -39.17 23.06 6.69
CA HIS A 103 -38.14 23.52 7.62
C HIS A 103 -38.40 22.99 9.03
N ASP A 104 -39.60 23.18 9.57
CA ASP A 104 -39.92 22.76 10.93
C ASP A 104 -39.88 21.23 11.07
N THR A 105 -40.30 20.50 10.04
CA THR A 105 -40.22 19.03 10.00
C THR A 105 -38.76 18.56 10.08
N HIS A 106 -37.88 19.14 9.26
CA HIS A 106 -36.49 18.74 9.16
C HIS A 106 -35.63 19.23 10.34
N LYS A 107 -35.94 20.40 10.89
CA LYS A 107 -35.34 20.91 12.13
C LYS A 107 -35.66 20.00 13.31
N ASN A 108 -36.92 19.62 13.49
CA ASN A 108 -37.33 18.69 14.54
C ASN A 108 -36.70 17.30 14.38
N PHE A 109 -36.60 16.81 13.14
CA PHE A 109 -35.91 15.55 12.82
C PHE A 109 -34.42 15.59 13.18
N ARG A 110 -33.71 16.66 12.78
CA ARG A 110 -32.30 16.89 13.11
C ARG A 110 -32.07 16.96 14.62
N ASP A 111 -32.88 17.75 15.32
CA ASP A 111 -32.72 17.99 16.76
C ASP A 111 -33.10 16.73 17.56
N GLY A 112 -34.05 15.93 17.08
CA GLY A 112 -34.35 14.60 17.61
C GLY A 112 -33.20 13.61 17.41
N LEU A 113 -32.64 13.53 16.20
CA LEU A 113 -31.50 12.66 15.90
C LEU A 113 -30.24 13.05 16.69
N ARG A 114 -29.94 14.35 16.84
CA ARG A 114 -28.77 14.80 17.60
C ARG A 114 -28.90 14.47 19.08
N ARG A 115 -30.07 14.68 19.70
CA ARG A 115 -30.33 14.25 21.09
C ARG A 115 -30.12 12.75 21.31
N ASN A 116 -30.54 11.93 20.35
CA ASN A 116 -30.40 10.47 20.45
C ASN A 116 -28.97 10.01 20.13
N PHE A 117 -28.22 10.79 19.34
CA PHE A 117 -26.80 10.56 19.07
C PHE A 117 -25.89 10.93 20.25
N ASP A 118 -26.21 12.02 20.95
CA ASP A 118 -25.45 12.46 22.13
C ASP A 118 -25.62 11.49 23.32
N ASN A 119 -26.77 10.81 23.41
CA ASN A 119 -27.09 9.79 24.42
C ASN A 119 -26.97 8.35 23.90
N TRP A 120 -26.01 8.08 23.01
CA TRP A 120 -25.86 6.80 22.31
C TRP A 120 -25.70 5.58 23.25
N ASP A 121 -25.08 5.75 24.42
CA ASP A 121 -24.76 4.64 25.32
C ASP A 121 -25.98 4.14 26.15
N ALA A 122 -27.11 4.87 26.13
CA ALA A 122 -28.30 4.58 26.93
C ALA A 122 -29.43 3.86 26.15
N LYS A 123 -29.08 3.14 25.07
CA LYS A 123 -29.96 2.57 24.03
C LYS A 123 -30.47 3.64 23.03
N PRO A 124 -29.78 3.83 21.90
CA PRO A 124 -30.16 4.85 20.93
C PRO A 124 -31.37 4.37 20.13
N THR A 125 -32.48 5.10 20.20
CA THR A 125 -33.66 4.87 19.35
C THR A 125 -33.71 5.90 18.22
N ILE A 126 -33.08 5.59 17.09
CA ILE A 126 -33.09 6.48 15.91
C ILE A 126 -34.34 6.28 15.05
N GLY A 127 -34.99 5.12 15.16
CA GLY A 127 -36.08 4.71 14.28
C GLY A 127 -37.33 5.58 14.40
N GLU A 128 -37.61 6.12 15.59
CA GLU A 128 -38.75 7.02 15.82
C GLU A 128 -38.62 8.34 15.06
N ASN A 129 -37.40 8.88 14.96
CA ASN A 129 -37.13 10.11 14.21
C ASN A 129 -37.41 9.90 12.71
N PHE A 130 -36.98 8.77 12.14
CA PHE A 130 -37.26 8.43 10.74
C PHE A 130 -38.75 8.18 10.49
N LYS A 131 -39.44 7.55 11.45
CA LYS A 131 -40.89 7.35 11.39
C LYS A 131 -41.66 8.68 11.46
N PHE A 132 -41.18 9.62 12.27
CA PHE A 132 -41.71 10.99 12.29
C PHE A 132 -41.52 11.71 10.96
N LEU A 133 -40.34 11.59 10.34
CA LEU A 133 -40.10 12.17 9.02
C LEU A 133 -41.01 11.54 7.95
N ALA A 134 -41.14 10.21 7.96
CA ALA A 134 -42.00 9.48 7.02
C ALA A 134 -43.50 9.79 7.20
N SER A 135 -43.97 10.12 8.41
CA SER A 135 -45.37 10.50 8.65
C SER A 135 -45.72 11.92 8.17
N ARG A 136 -44.71 12.73 7.85
CA ARG A 136 -44.87 14.11 7.35
C ARG A 136 -44.65 14.24 5.84
N LEU A 137 -44.57 13.13 5.09
CA LEU A 137 -44.37 13.13 3.64
C LEU A 137 -45.50 13.83 2.86
N GLU A 138 -46.70 13.98 3.43
CA GLU A 138 -47.78 14.73 2.79
C GLU A 138 -47.41 16.21 2.55
N VAL A 139 -46.57 16.80 3.41
CA VAL A 139 -46.06 18.17 3.20
C VAL A 139 -45.18 18.24 1.95
N TYR A 140 -44.40 17.18 1.70
CA TYR A 140 -43.60 17.05 0.47
C TYR A 140 -44.48 16.89 -0.76
N LYS A 141 -45.59 16.17 -0.66
CA LYS A 141 -46.55 16.04 -1.77
C LYS A 141 -47.06 17.40 -2.24
N LEU A 142 -47.55 18.20 -1.29
CA LEU A 142 -48.08 19.54 -1.56
C LEU A 142 -47.00 20.46 -2.15
N PHE A 143 -45.75 20.36 -1.66
CA PHE A 143 -44.63 21.09 -2.24
C PHE A 143 -44.35 20.67 -3.69
N LEU A 144 -44.27 19.37 -3.96
CA LEU A 144 -43.94 18.82 -5.28
C LEU A 144 -45.02 19.11 -6.34
N GLU A 145 -46.29 19.10 -5.95
CA GLU A 145 -47.41 19.48 -6.84
C GLU A 145 -47.34 20.96 -7.26
N ASN A 146 -46.79 21.83 -6.41
CA ASN A 146 -46.64 23.26 -6.70
C ASN A 146 -45.26 23.64 -7.28
N TYR A 147 -44.28 22.73 -7.24
CA TYR A 147 -42.88 23.02 -7.61
C TYR A 147 -42.72 23.53 -9.05
N SER A 148 -43.43 22.94 -10.02
CA SER A 148 -43.38 23.36 -11.42
C SER A 148 -43.82 24.82 -11.59
N LYS A 149 -44.92 25.20 -10.92
CA LYS A 149 -45.45 26.57 -10.90
C LYS A 149 -44.50 27.54 -10.21
N ALA A 150 -43.85 27.11 -9.13
CA ALA A 150 -42.86 27.90 -8.40
C ALA A 150 -41.65 28.25 -9.29
N ILE A 151 -41.08 27.27 -10.00
CA ILE A 151 -39.94 27.48 -10.90
C ILE A 151 -40.31 28.37 -12.09
N GLU A 152 -41.48 28.16 -12.69
CA GLU A 152 -41.97 29.02 -13.78
C GLU A 152 -42.14 30.47 -13.33
N THR A 153 -42.67 30.67 -12.12
CA THR A 153 -42.81 32.00 -11.50
C THR A 153 -41.44 32.63 -11.25
N VAL A 154 -40.47 31.90 -10.71
CA VAL A 154 -39.08 32.39 -10.52
C VAL A 154 -38.46 32.83 -11.84
N ARG A 155 -38.59 32.03 -12.91
CA ARG A 155 -38.06 32.37 -14.24
C ARG A 155 -38.70 33.62 -14.82
N ARG A 156 -40.03 33.74 -14.70
CA ARG A 156 -40.78 34.92 -15.13
C ARG A 156 -40.33 36.17 -14.35
N CYS A 157 -40.16 36.07 -13.04
CA CYS A 157 -39.71 37.17 -12.19
C CYS A 157 -38.26 37.58 -12.47
N ASN A 158 -37.36 36.62 -12.72
CA ASN A 158 -35.99 36.88 -13.17
C ASN A 158 -35.95 37.64 -14.50
N ALA A 159 -36.81 37.27 -15.46
CA ALA A 159 -36.87 37.95 -16.76
C ALA A 159 -37.49 39.36 -16.67
N SER A 160 -38.41 39.58 -15.73
CA SER A 160 -39.19 40.83 -15.65
C SER A 160 -38.57 41.87 -14.73
N ASN A 161 -37.68 41.49 -13.79
CA ASN A 161 -37.20 42.38 -12.75
C ASN A 161 -35.69 42.22 -12.48
N LEU A 162 -34.89 43.19 -12.94
CA LEU A 162 -33.43 43.20 -12.76
C LEU A 162 -32.99 43.24 -11.28
N LYS A 163 -33.77 43.88 -10.40
CA LYS A 163 -33.47 43.91 -8.95
C LYS A 163 -33.70 42.54 -8.30
N PHE A 164 -34.67 41.78 -8.81
CA PHE A 164 -34.91 40.40 -8.38
C PHE A 164 -33.75 39.50 -8.85
N GLU A 165 -33.32 39.64 -10.11
CA GLU A 165 -32.18 38.89 -10.65
C GLU A 165 -30.92 39.14 -9.82
N GLU A 166 -30.58 40.41 -9.51
CA GLU A 166 -29.39 40.73 -8.70
C GLU A 166 -29.44 40.15 -7.28
N LEU A 167 -30.61 40.14 -6.63
CA LEU A 167 -30.78 39.60 -5.28
C LEU A 167 -30.59 38.08 -5.21
N PHE A 168 -30.97 37.34 -6.26
CA PHE A 168 -31.00 35.87 -6.26
C PHE A 168 -29.93 35.20 -7.14
N LYS A 169 -29.00 35.99 -7.74
CA LYS A 169 -27.89 35.49 -8.57
C LYS A 169 -26.76 34.86 -7.76
N ASN A 170 -26.53 35.29 -6.51
CA ASN A 170 -25.41 34.88 -5.67
C ASN A 170 -25.81 34.75 -4.19
N ILE A 171 -26.68 33.80 -3.86
CA ILE A 171 -27.07 33.55 -2.47
C ILE A 171 -25.89 32.86 -1.76
N LYS A 172 -25.41 33.45 -0.66
CA LYS A 172 -24.36 32.88 0.18
C LYS A 172 -24.98 32.10 1.32
N LEU A 173 -24.73 30.80 1.37
CA LEU A 173 -25.10 29.93 2.48
C LEU A 173 -24.00 29.94 3.57
N ASN A 174 -24.38 29.91 4.84
CA ASN A 174 -23.44 29.98 5.98
C ASN A 174 -22.55 28.73 6.13
N THR A 175 -23.03 27.56 5.68
CA THR A 175 -22.38 26.24 5.91
C THR A 175 -21.58 25.72 4.71
N SER A 176 -21.76 26.29 3.51
CA SER A 176 -20.95 25.94 2.34
C SER A 176 -19.84 26.98 2.18
N LYS A 177 -18.59 26.51 2.02
CA LYS A 177 -17.38 27.34 1.85
C LYS A 177 -17.47 28.25 0.61
N GLY A 178 -18.28 29.30 0.65
CA GLY A 178 -18.33 30.40 -0.31
C GLY A 178 -18.84 30.07 -1.72
N GLN A 179 -19.63 29.01 -1.95
CA GLN A 179 -20.22 28.77 -3.28
C GLN A 179 -21.54 29.54 -3.45
N PRO A 180 -21.69 30.34 -4.53
CA PRO A 180 -22.94 31.02 -4.83
C PRO A 180 -23.97 30.01 -5.34
N ALA A 181 -25.14 29.95 -4.70
CA ALA A 181 -26.29 29.20 -5.17
C ALA A 181 -27.35 30.15 -5.75
N THR A 182 -28.06 29.73 -6.79
CA THR A 182 -29.22 30.48 -7.30
C THR A 182 -30.49 30.13 -6.52
N LEU A 183 -31.62 30.81 -6.76
CA LEU A 183 -32.88 30.47 -6.10
C LEU A 183 -33.47 29.14 -6.61
N GLU A 184 -33.42 28.85 -7.91
CA GLU A 184 -33.95 27.60 -8.52
C GLU A 184 -33.30 26.35 -7.90
N ASP A 185 -32.00 26.44 -7.80
CA ASP A 185 -31.07 25.56 -7.10
C ASP A 185 -31.44 25.24 -5.64
N LEU A 186 -31.78 26.26 -4.85
CA LEU A 186 -32.18 26.08 -3.45
C LEU A 186 -33.57 25.45 -3.35
N LEU A 187 -34.50 25.85 -4.24
CA LEU A 187 -35.85 25.28 -4.32
C LEU A 187 -35.84 23.81 -4.79
N HIS A 188 -34.78 23.36 -5.46
CA HIS A 188 -34.64 21.98 -5.88
C HIS A 188 -34.16 21.03 -4.76
N LYS A 189 -33.46 21.55 -3.74
CA LYS A 189 -32.89 20.72 -2.66
C LYS A 189 -33.91 19.82 -1.91
N PRO A 190 -35.16 20.26 -1.64
CA PRO A 190 -36.19 19.40 -1.06
C PRO A 190 -36.51 18.17 -1.91
N VAL A 191 -36.53 18.31 -3.24
CA VAL A 191 -36.82 17.21 -4.17
C VAL A 191 -35.75 16.12 -4.07
N ALA A 192 -34.48 16.52 -4.11
CA ALA A 192 -33.35 15.62 -3.96
C ALA A 192 -33.26 15.00 -2.55
N ARG A 193 -33.69 15.72 -1.51
CA ARG A 193 -33.62 15.26 -0.11
C ARG A 193 -34.52 14.06 0.15
N VAL A 194 -35.75 14.05 -0.38
CA VAL A 194 -36.69 12.93 -0.21
C VAL A 194 -36.11 11.62 -0.73
N GLN A 195 -35.47 11.66 -1.89
CA GLN A 195 -34.84 10.48 -2.50
C GLN A 195 -33.64 9.98 -1.68
N LYS A 196 -32.81 10.91 -1.19
CA LYS A 196 -31.66 10.59 -0.33
C LYS A 196 -32.08 9.91 0.98
N ASN A 197 -33.19 10.35 1.58
CA ASN A 197 -33.72 9.74 2.80
C ASN A 197 -34.16 8.27 2.60
N ALA A 198 -34.64 7.90 1.41
CA ALA A 198 -35.01 6.52 1.10
C ALA A 198 -33.77 5.60 0.98
N LEU A 199 -32.68 6.09 0.37
CA LEU A 199 -31.42 5.34 0.25
C LEU A 199 -30.78 5.11 1.61
N VAL A 200 -30.73 6.17 2.42
CA VAL A 200 -30.18 6.11 3.79
C VAL A 200 -30.92 5.10 4.67
N LEU A 201 -32.25 4.98 4.50
CA LEU A 201 -33.04 3.97 5.23
C LEU A 201 -32.71 2.53 4.81
N HIS A 202 -32.37 2.29 3.54
CA HIS A 202 -31.87 0.99 3.08
C HIS A 202 -30.48 0.69 3.67
N ASP A 203 -29.57 1.66 3.66
CA ASP A 203 -28.23 1.52 4.23
C ASP A 203 -28.28 1.22 5.73
N LEU A 204 -29.13 1.92 6.49
CA LEU A 204 -29.31 1.67 7.93
C LEU A 204 -29.87 0.27 8.22
N LEU A 205 -30.83 -0.22 7.42
CA LEU A 205 -31.40 -1.56 7.59
C LEU A 205 -30.42 -2.68 7.22
N HIS A 206 -29.41 -2.41 6.40
CA HIS A 206 -28.35 -3.37 6.09
C HIS A 206 -27.41 -3.62 7.28
N TYR A 207 -27.16 -2.60 8.11
CA TYR A 207 -26.22 -2.68 9.24
C TYR A 207 -26.87 -2.85 10.62
N ILE A 208 -28.20 -2.84 10.72
CA ILE A 208 -28.92 -3.05 11.98
C ILE A 208 -29.47 -4.48 12.02
N PRO A 209 -29.10 -5.31 13.03
CA PRO A 209 -29.64 -6.66 13.17
C PRO A 209 -31.16 -6.66 13.31
N SER A 210 -31.82 -7.71 12.82
CA SER A 210 -33.28 -7.85 12.93
C SER A 210 -33.79 -7.98 14.37
N SER A 211 -32.91 -8.23 15.34
CA SER A 211 -33.17 -8.25 16.79
C SER A 211 -33.17 -6.85 17.44
N HIS A 212 -32.70 -5.81 16.74
CA HIS A 212 -32.59 -4.46 17.27
C HIS A 212 -33.96 -3.76 17.37
N HIS A 213 -34.17 -3.00 18.45
CA HIS A 213 -35.45 -2.31 18.74
C HIS A 213 -35.90 -1.37 17.60
N ASP A 214 -34.96 -0.69 16.94
CA ASP A 214 -35.26 0.24 15.82
C ASP A 214 -35.56 -0.43 14.48
N TYR A 215 -35.24 -1.72 14.30
CA TYR A 215 -35.36 -2.39 13.00
C TYR A 215 -36.79 -2.29 12.45
N ASN A 216 -37.79 -2.47 13.33
CA ASN A 216 -39.20 -2.37 12.96
C ASN A 216 -39.63 -0.94 12.61
N ASN A 217 -39.13 0.06 13.35
CA ASN A 217 -39.45 1.47 13.11
C ASN A 217 -38.82 1.98 11.81
N LEU A 218 -37.56 1.61 11.53
CA LEU A 218 -36.86 1.95 10.28
C LEU A 218 -37.48 1.26 9.07
N ARG A 219 -37.85 -0.03 9.21
CA ARG A 219 -38.56 -0.76 8.15
C ARG A 219 -39.94 -0.17 7.86
N ALA A 220 -40.65 0.28 8.88
CA ALA A 220 -41.93 0.99 8.71
C ALA A 220 -41.73 2.33 7.99
N ALA A 221 -40.72 3.12 8.39
CA ALA A 221 -40.37 4.39 7.73
C ALA A 221 -39.97 4.18 6.26
N LEU A 222 -39.18 3.15 5.95
CA LEU A 222 -38.81 2.79 4.58
C LEU A 222 -40.03 2.44 3.74
N LYS A 223 -40.94 1.61 4.26
CA LYS A 223 -42.18 1.25 3.54
C LYS A 223 -43.06 2.46 3.23
N LEU A 224 -43.21 3.39 4.18
CA LEU A 224 -43.97 4.63 3.97
C LEU A 224 -43.30 5.51 2.91
N THR A 225 -41.98 5.66 2.97
CA THR A 225 -41.20 6.45 2.01
C THR A 225 -41.25 5.85 0.60
N GLN A 226 -41.15 4.52 0.47
CA GLN A 226 -41.27 3.82 -0.82
C GLN A 226 -42.67 3.91 -1.41
N ARG A 227 -43.72 3.77 -0.59
CA ARG A 227 -45.10 3.96 -1.04
C ARG A 227 -45.32 5.37 -1.59
N PHE A 228 -44.84 6.37 -0.87
CA PHE A 228 -44.90 7.77 -1.30
C PHE A 228 -44.18 8.01 -2.63
N LEU A 229 -42.95 7.49 -2.79
CA LEU A 229 -42.20 7.60 -4.04
C LEU A 229 -42.91 6.90 -5.22
N ASN A 230 -43.54 5.75 -4.96
CA ASN A 230 -44.32 5.02 -5.96
C ASN A 230 -45.63 5.74 -6.32
N GLU A 231 -46.33 6.33 -5.34
CA GLU A 231 -47.56 7.11 -5.55
C GLU A 231 -47.34 8.34 -6.42
N LEU A 232 -46.18 8.99 -6.27
CA LEU A 232 -45.80 10.13 -7.11
C LEU A 232 -45.42 9.74 -8.55
N LYS A 233 -45.52 8.47 -8.94
CA LYS A 233 -45.08 7.93 -10.24
C LYS A 233 -43.67 8.43 -10.63
N LEU A 234 -42.79 8.58 -9.66
CA LEU A 234 -41.40 9.03 -9.83
C LEU A 234 -40.48 7.97 -10.49
N ASN A 235 -41.06 7.00 -11.20
CA ASN A 235 -40.35 6.11 -12.12
C ASN A 235 -40.39 6.63 -13.58
N SER A 236 -41.12 7.72 -13.86
CA SER A 236 -41.19 8.34 -15.20
C SER A 236 -40.53 9.71 -15.20
N THR A 237 -39.23 9.74 -14.93
CA THR A 237 -38.35 10.89 -15.10
C THR A 237 -37.91 11.10 -16.57
N GLU A 238 -38.65 10.62 -17.56
CA GLU A 238 -38.28 10.82 -18.97
C GLU A 238 -38.96 12.03 -19.62
N SER A 239 -40.09 12.52 -19.08
CA SER A 239 -40.88 13.60 -19.71
C SER A 239 -40.77 14.97 -19.04
N MET A 240 -40.12 15.07 -17.88
CA MET A 240 -39.95 16.33 -17.15
C MET A 240 -38.54 16.94 -17.23
N PHE A 241 -37.66 16.36 -18.06
CA PHE A 241 -36.25 16.72 -18.09
C PHE A 241 -35.82 17.19 -19.49
N PRO A 242 -35.23 18.39 -19.62
CA PRO A 242 -34.36 18.70 -20.75
C PRO A 242 -33.19 17.70 -20.76
N HIS A 243 -32.62 17.43 -21.94
CA HIS A 243 -31.60 16.39 -22.22
C HIS A 243 -30.34 16.36 -21.32
N GLN A 244 -30.22 17.25 -20.32
CA GLN A 244 -29.12 17.36 -19.36
C GLN A 244 -29.29 16.56 -18.06
N ASP A 245 -30.48 16.01 -17.77
CA ASP A 245 -30.79 15.37 -16.46
C ASP A 245 -30.99 13.85 -16.51
N ARG A 246 -30.35 13.16 -17.46
CA ARG A 246 -30.07 11.73 -17.25
C ARG A 246 -29.18 11.59 -16.02
N ALA A 247 -29.40 10.55 -15.20
CA ALA A 247 -28.64 10.27 -13.98
C ALA A 247 -27.17 10.67 -14.15
N PRO A 248 -26.62 11.56 -13.29
CA PRO A 248 -25.36 12.22 -13.57
C PRO A 248 -24.29 11.17 -13.85
N ARG A 249 -23.68 11.28 -15.04
CA ARG A 249 -22.60 10.40 -15.48
C ARG A 249 -21.51 10.42 -14.41
N HIS A 250 -21.36 9.31 -13.69
CA HIS A 250 -20.41 9.17 -12.59
C HIS A 250 -19.34 8.15 -12.96
N VAL A 251 -18.13 8.37 -12.46
CA VAL A 251 -17.00 7.46 -12.68
C VAL A 251 -17.20 6.25 -11.78
N VAL A 252 -17.25 5.06 -12.37
CA VAL A 252 -17.31 3.78 -11.67
C VAL A 252 -15.90 3.26 -11.40
N LYS A 253 -15.00 3.39 -12.37
CA LYS A 253 -13.60 2.99 -12.24
C LYS A 253 -12.70 3.91 -13.06
N ASN A 254 -11.52 4.20 -12.54
CA ASN A 254 -10.49 4.89 -13.29
C ASN A 254 -9.07 4.41 -12.92
N SER A 255 -8.20 4.32 -13.92
CA SER A 255 -6.79 4.02 -13.68
C SER A 255 -5.90 4.53 -14.81
N PHE A 256 -4.61 4.70 -14.49
CA PHE A 256 -3.58 4.86 -15.51
C PHE A 256 -3.29 3.51 -16.16
N ILE A 257 -3.22 3.49 -17.48
CA ILE A 257 -2.95 2.29 -18.26
C ILE A 257 -2.04 2.62 -19.44
N VAL A 258 -1.34 1.60 -19.95
CA VAL A 258 -0.45 1.75 -21.09
C VAL A 258 -1.19 1.31 -22.34
N GLU A 259 -1.53 2.26 -23.22
CA GLU A 259 -2.10 2.00 -24.54
C GLU A 259 -0.98 1.66 -25.53
N TYR A 260 -1.12 0.56 -26.27
CA TYR A 260 -0.26 0.25 -27.40
C TYR A 260 -0.91 0.77 -28.68
N SER A 261 -0.31 1.79 -29.29
CA SER A 261 -0.81 2.39 -30.53
C SER A 261 0.35 2.78 -31.43
N GLU A 262 0.21 2.52 -32.74
CA GLU A 262 1.21 2.93 -33.76
C GLU A 262 2.64 2.43 -33.45
N GLY A 263 2.77 1.20 -32.94
CA GLY A 263 4.07 0.61 -32.61
C GLY A 263 4.72 1.09 -31.30
N HIS A 264 4.08 2.03 -30.58
CA HIS A 264 4.63 2.61 -29.35
C HIS A 264 3.68 2.51 -28.15
N ARG A 265 4.27 2.32 -26.96
CA ARG A 265 3.57 2.40 -25.68
C ARG A 265 3.30 3.87 -25.32
N LYS A 266 2.07 4.18 -24.94
CA LYS A 266 1.66 5.54 -24.53
C LYS A 266 0.89 5.45 -23.22
N LEU A 267 1.31 6.24 -22.22
CA LEU A 267 0.56 6.35 -20.96
C LEU A 267 -0.76 7.10 -21.20
N ARG A 268 -1.86 6.51 -20.72
CA ARG A 268 -3.23 7.02 -20.82
C ARG A 268 -3.94 6.87 -19.49
N HIS A 269 -5.03 7.60 -19.35
CA HIS A 269 -5.96 7.44 -18.25
C HIS A 269 -7.30 6.95 -18.80
N LEU A 270 -7.76 5.80 -18.31
CA LEU A 270 -9.02 5.21 -18.71
C LEU A 270 -10.07 5.50 -17.65
N PHE A 271 -11.21 5.98 -18.10
CA PHE A 271 -12.39 6.24 -17.29
C PHE A 271 -13.50 5.30 -17.72
N LEU A 272 -14.04 4.55 -16.76
CA LEU A 272 -15.28 3.81 -16.90
C LEU A 272 -16.37 4.63 -16.22
N PHE A 273 -17.27 5.17 -17.01
CA PHE A 273 -18.52 5.73 -16.52
C PHE A 273 -19.62 4.66 -16.59
N ASN A 274 -20.76 4.95 -15.97
CA ASN A 274 -21.94 4.10 -16.01
C ASN A 274 -22.44 3.75 -17.43
N ASP A 275 -22.14 4.59 -18.44
CA ASP A 275 -22.63 4.42 -19.82
C ASP A 275 -21.54 4.42 -20.90
N VAL A 276 -20.30 4.83 -20.58
CA VAL A 276 -19.23 5.04 -21.57
C VAL A 276 -17.84 4.78 -21.00
N ILE A 277 -16.96 4.23 -21.83
CA ILE A 277 -15.51 4.14 -21.57
C ILE A 277 -14.80 5.28 -22.29
N VAL A 278 -13.98 6.05 -21.59
CA VAL A 278 -13.24 7.19 -22.15
C VAL A 278 -11.75 7.03 -21.92
N CYS A 279 -10.96 7.17 -22.98
CA CYS A 279 -9.51 7.23 -22.91
C CYS A 279 -9.04 8.67 -23.04
N ALA A 280 -8.22 9.12 -22.09
CA ALA A 280 -7.69 10.48 -22.05
C ALA A 280 -6.16 10.52 -21.88
N LYS A 281 -5.54 11.58 -22.38
CA LYS A 281 -4.13 11.92 -22.19
C LYS A 281 -3.98 12.85 -20.99
N TYR A 282 -3.10 12.50 -20.05
CA TYR A 282 -2.73 13.38 -18.95
C TYR A 282 -1.84 14.54 -19.44
N LYS A 283 -2.16 15.77 -19.03
CA LYS A 283 -1.37 16.99 -19.27
C LYS A 283 -1.09 17.70 -17.93
N PRO A 284 0.17 17.74 -17.47
CA PRO A 284 0.54 18.54 -16.30
C PRO A 284 0.46 20.03 -16.65
N SER A 285 -0.15 20.86 -15.78
CA SER A 285 -0.11 22.34 -15.92
C SER A 285 0.70 22.97 -14.79
N SER A 286 1.36 24.09 -15.09
CA SER A 286 2.35 24.78 -14.25
C SER A 286 1.84 25.32 -12.90
N ARG A 287 0.52 25.39 -12.68
CA ARG A 287 -0.11 25.95 -11.47
C ARG A 287 -0.78 24.90 -10.57
N GLN A 288 -0.17 23.72 -10.38
CA GLN A 288 -0.73 22.60 -9.58
C GLN A 288 -2.11 22.10 -10.05
N LYS A 289 -2.51 22.41 -11.29
CA LYS A 289 -3.76 21.94 -11.91
C LYS A 289 -3.41 20.95 -13.02
N PHE A 290 -3.71 19.68 -12.88
CA PHE A 290 -3.58 18.73 -14.00
C PHE A 290 -4.85 18.75 -14.86
N THR A 291 -4.72 18.51 -16.16
CA THR A 291 -5.85 18.36 -17.08
C THR A 291 -5.76 17.04 -17.81
N PHE A 292 -6.91 16.49 -18.16
CA PHE A 292 -7.01 15.32 -19.03
C PHE A 292 -7.53 15.80 -20.38
N GLU A 293 -7.01 15.28 -21.48
CA GLU A 293 -7.49 15.56 -22.83
C GLU A 293 -8.08 14.27 -23.40
N VAL A 294 -9.40 14.25 -23.67
CA VAL A 294 -10.08 13.09 -24.27
C VAL A 294 -9.46 12.77 -25.63
N LYS A 295 -9.07 11.51 -25.85
CA LYS A 295 -8.55 11.00 -27.13
C LYS A 295 -9.61 10.24 -27.92
N TRP A 296 -10.35 9.38 -27.24
CA TRP A 296 -11.45 8.62 -27.82
C TRP A 296 -12.38 8.13 -26.72
N TYR A 297 -13.60 7.75 -27.09
CA TYR A 297 -14.57 7.12 -26.20
C TYR A 297 -15.30 6.00 -26.92
N ILE A 298 -15.81 5.03 -26.16
CA ILE A 298 -16.62 3.91 -26.65
C ILE A 298 -17.85 3.81 -25.74
N PRO A 299 -19.07 3.95 -26.28
CA PRO A 299 -20.29 3.65 -25.53
C PRO A 299 -20.28 2.22 -25.00
N LEU A 300 -20.67 2.01 -23.75
CA LEU A 300 -20.51 0.71 -23.07
C LEU A 300 -21.28 -0.43 -23.77
N SER A 301 -22.40 -0.12 -24.42
CA SER A 301 -23.20 -1.06 -25.22
C SER A 301 -22.48 -1.60 -26.47
N LEU A 302 -21.41 -0.92 -26.92
CA LEU A 302 -20.62 -1.27 -28.10
C LEU A 302 -19.26 -1.90 -27.74
N VAL A 303 -18.94 -1.97 -26.44
CA VAL A 303 -17.71 -2.57 -25.93
C VAL A 303 -17.78 -4.09 -26.08
N THR A 304 -16.76 -4.66 -26.70
CA THR A 304 -16.53 -6.11 -26.79
C THR A 304 -15.19 -6.43 -26.15
N LEU A 305 -15.18 -7.33 -25.16
CA LEU A 305 -13.96 -7.83 -24.54
C LEU A 305 -13.39 -8.94 -25.42
N ILE A 306 -12.13 -8.83 -25.82
CA ILE A 306 -11.45 -9.84 -26.63
C ILE A 306 -10.56 -10.63 -25.67
N ASP A 307 -10.99 -11.84 -25.32
CA ASP A 307 -10.23 -12.73 -24.44
C ASP A 307 -8.93 -13.14 -25.13
N ALA A 308 -7.83 -13.05 -24.39
CA ALA A 308 -6.48 -13.36 -24.88
C ALA A 308 -6.28 -14.87 -25.16
N GLU A 309 -7.25 -15.72 -24.85
CA GLU A 309 -7.18 -17.18 -24.99
C GLU A 309 -7.66 -17.69 -26.36
N GLY A 310 -8.28 -16.84 -27.19
CA GLY A 310 -8.72 -17.17 -28.55
C GLY A 310 -8.07 -16.30 -29.63
N GLU A 311 -7.21 -16.91 -30.46
CA GLU A 311 -6.83 -16.47 -31.82
C GLU A 311 -6.41 -15.01 -32.08
N ALA A 312 -5.83 -14.30 -31.11
CA ALA A 312 -5.26 -12.97 -31.38
C ALA A 312 -3.73 -12.99 -31.26
N ASP A 313 -3.03 -12.71 -32.37
CA ASP A 313 -1.57 -12.62 -32.44
C ASP A 313 -0.98 -11.89 -31.22
N PRO A 314 0.09 -12.44 -30.60
CA PRO A 314 0.79 -11.77 -29.52
C PRO A 314 1.33 -10.44 -30.04
N ILE A 315 1.12 -9.37 -29.27
CA ILE A 315 1.59 -8.03 -29.61
C ILE A 315 3.13 -8.08 -29.67
N ARG A 316 3.71 -8.13 -30.88
CA ARG A 316 5.15 -8.13 -31.11
C ARG A 316 5.68 -6.70 -30.97
N GLU A 317 6.54 -6.49 -29.98
CA GLU A 317 7.27 -5.24 -29.81
C GLU A 317 8.70 -5.40 -30.35
N ASP A 318 9.08 -4.57 -31.32
CA ASP A 318 10.40 -4.64 -31.96
C ASP A 318 11.56 -4.20 -31.05
N ASN A 319 11.28 -3.43 -29.99
CA ASN A 319 12.29 -2.87 -29.07
C ASN A 319 11.86 -2.99 -27.60
N LYS A 320 12.04 -4.18 -27.01
CA LYS A 320 11.69 -4.42 -25.61
C LYS A 320 12.78 -3.84 -24.68
N VAL A 321 12.41 -2.82 -23.91
CA VAL A 321 13.30 -2.21 -22.92
C VAL A 321 13.59 -3.18 -21.78
N ASN A 322 14.85 -3.25 -21.34
CA ASN A 322 15.24 -4.12 -20.22
C ASN A 322 14.79 -3.52 -18.87
N VAL A 323 13.59 -3.92 -18.43
CA VAL A 323 12.97 -3.45 -17.17
C VAL A 323 13.86 -3.75 -15.95
N CYS A 324 14.61 -4.86 -15.95
CA CYS A 324 15.52 -5.20 -14.85
C CYS A 324 16.66 -4.19 -14.73
N GLN A 325 17.24 -3.76 -15.85
CA GLN A 325 18.28 -2.72 -15.86
C GLN A 325 17.74 -1.35 -15.42
N LEU A 326 16.54 -0.96 -15.88
CA LEU A 326 15.90 0.27 -15.42
C LEU A 326 15.66 0.27 -13.91
N ARG A 327 15.17 -0.86 -13.37
CA ARG A 327 14.92 -1.01 -11.94
C ARG A 327 16.20 -0.91 -11.13
N SER A 328 17.26 -1.58 -11.56
CA SER A 328 18.57 -1.49 -10.90
C SER A 328 19.10 -0.05 -10.87
N ARG A 329 18.97 0.68 -11.98
CA ARG A 329 19.37 2.10 -12.06
C ARG A 329 18.53 3.00 -11.15
N ALA A 330 17.21 2.79 -11.10
CA ALA A 330 16.30 3.53 -10.23
C ALA A 330 16.60 3.29 -8.74
N SER A 331 16.85 2.03 -8.36
CA SER A 331 17.23 1.65 -6.99
C SER A 331 18.57 2.29 -6.58
N THR A 332 19.60 2.18 -7.42
CA THR A 332 20.91 2.79 -7.13
C THR A 332 20.81 4.31 -6.98
N LEU A 333 20.04 4.98 -7.83
CA LEU A 333 19.87 6.43 -7.75
C LEU A 333 19.05 6.86 -6.54
N ARG A 334 18.07 6.05 -6.12
CA ARG A 334 17.32 6.27 -4.88
C ARG A 334 18.23 6.19 -3.65
N ASP A 335 19.07 5.16 -3.56
CA ASP A 335 20.01 5.00 -2.44
C ASP A 335 20.95 6.21 -2.30
N LEU A 336 21.38 6.76 -3.44
CA LEU A 336 22.17 7.99 -3.48
C LEU A 336 21.38 9.21 -2.97
N VAL A 337 20.13 9.38 -3.42
CA VAL A 337 19.24 10.49 -2.98
C VAL A 337 18.98 10.39 -1.47
N THR A 338 18.64 9.21 -0.96
CA THR A 338 18.38 9.00 0.47
C THR A 338 19.63 9.21 1.32
N LYS A 339 20.81 8.81 0.82
CA LYS A 339 22.08 9.06 1.50
C LYS A 339 22.40 10.56 1.57
N GLU A 340 22.26 11.28 0.47
CA GLU A 340 22.47 12.75 0.42
C GLU A 340 21.46 13.50 1.30
N GLU A 341 20.20 13.05 1.37
CA GLU A 341 19.18 13.61 2.26
C GLU A 341 19.51 13.39 3.73
N ARG A 342 19.95 12.19 4.11
CA ARG A 342 20.41 11.88 5.48
C ARG A 342 21.63 12.71 5.88
N GLU A 343 22.58 12.92 4.97
CA GLU A 343 23.75 13.76 5.21
C GLU A 343 23.38 15.24 5.36
N ASN A 344 22.49 15.76 4.50
CA ASN A 344 22.02 17.15 4.58
C ASN A 344 21.15 17.40 5.83
N ALA A 345 20.35 16.43 6.25
CA ALA A 345 19.56 16.50 7.48
C ALA A 345 20.45 16.54 8.73
N LYS A 346 21.54 15.75 8.77
CA LYS A 346 22.53 15.80 9.87
C LYS A 346 23.27 17.13 9.95
N LEU A 347 23.45 17.81 8.81
CA LEU A 347 24.19 19.07 8.69
C LEU A 347 23.28 20.32 8.69
N SER A 348 21.96 20.16 8.81
CA SER A 348 20.95 21.22 8.68
C SER A 348 21.14 22.12 7.44
N LYS A 349 21.62 21.54 6.32
CA LYS A 349 21.87 22.26 5.07
C LYS A 349 20.64 22.23 4.15
N PRO A 350 20.34 23.33 3.44
CA PRO A 350 19.31 23.31 2.40
C PRO A 350 19.69 22.32 1.28
N PRO A 351 18.70 21.76 0.56
CA PRO A 351 18.94 20.77 -0.49
C PRO A 351 19.87 21.34 -1.57
N GLY A 352 20.99 20.67 -1.82
CA GLY A 352 21.97 21.08 -2.82
C GLY A 352 21.48 20.91 -4.26
N ARG A 353 22.07 21.66 -5.20
CA ARG A 353 21.72 21.61 -6.64
C ARG A 353 21.87 20.22 -7.26
N ASN A 354 22.78 19.39 -6.72
CA ASN A 354 22.99 18.00 -7.14
C ASN A 354 21.86 17.08 -6.68
N LEU A 355 21.35 17.25 -5.46
CA LEU A 355 20.22 16.47 -4.93
C LEU A 355 18.97 16.66 -5.79
N GLU A 356 18.68 17.90 -6.18
CA GLU A 356 17.55 18.20 -7.06
C GLU A 356 17.71 17.60 -8.47
N ARG A 357 18.95 17.58 -8.99
CA ARG A 357 19.26 16.91 -10.27
C ARG A 357 19.07 15.39 -10.18
N ASN A 358 19.47 14.78 -9.06
CA ASN A 358 19.31 13.35 -8.82
C ASN A 358 17.83 12.97 -8.65
N ARG A 359 17.04 13.78 -7.93
CA ARG A 359 15.57 13.62 -7.83
C ARG A 359 14.88 13.69 -9.19
N LYS A 360 15.27 14.63 -10.04
CA LYS A 360 14.70 14.76 -11.40
C LYS A 360 15.02 13.53 -12.27
N LYS A 361 16.25 13.03 -12.22
CA LYS A 361 16.66 11.80 -12.92
C LYS A 361 15.93 10.56 -12.40
N LEU A 362 15.69 10.49 -11.09
CA LEU A 362 14.94 9.40 -10.46
C LEU A 362 13.49 9.39 -10.96
N SER A 363 12.83 10.55 -10.96
CA SER A 363 11.48 10.70 -11.51
C SER A 363 11.37 10.31 -12.99
N GLU A 364 12.40 10.59 -13.80
CA GLU A 364 12.45 10.17 -15.21
C GLU A 364 12.56 8.65 -15.38
N LEU A 365 13.41 7.99 -14.58
CA LEU A 365 13.52 6.52 -14.59
C LEU A 365 12.22 5.86 -14.12
N GLU A 366 11.53 6.46 -13.15
CA GLU A 366 10.24 5.99 -12.65
C GLU A 366 9.15 6.09 -13.71
N ALA A 367 9.09 7.21 -14.45
CA ALA A 367 8.17 7.35 -15.58
C ALA A 367 8.42 6.29 -16.67
N GLN A 368 9.68 5.93 -16.93
CA GLN A 368 10.02 4.84 -17.87
C GLN A 368 9.60 3.47 -17.34
N LEU A 369 9.82 3.19 -16.06
CA LEU A 369 9.34 1.96 -15.42
C LEU A 369 7.82 1.85 -15.53
N VAL A 370 7.10 2.97 -15.37
CA VAL A 370 5.65 2.98 -15.46
C VAL A 370 5.14 2.62 -16.86
N LEU A 371 5.86 3.05 -17.88
CA LEU A 371 5.53 2.78 -19.27
C LEU A 371 5.88 1.35 -19.71
N HIS A 372 7.02 0.81 -19.25
CA HIS A 372 7.58 -0.44 -19.77
C HIS A 372 7.37 -1.66 -18.88
N SER A 373 6.97 -1.49 -17.62
CA SER A 373 6.72 -2.60 -16.69
C SER A 373 5.47 -3.44 -17.03
N PRO A 374 4.30 -2.84 -17.36
CA PRO A 374 3.09 -3.60 -17.69
C PRO A 374 3.30 -4.48 -18.92
N ASN A 375 2.91 -5.75 -18.85
CA ASN A 375 3.06 -6.70 -19.96
C ASN A 375 1.82 -7.58 -20.19
N LEU A 376 0.80 -7.49 -19.33
CA LEU A 376 -0.42 -8.27 -19.47
C LEU A 376 -1.34 -7.59 -20.49
N ALA A 377 -1.60 -8.23 -21.62
CA ALA A 377 -2.47 -7.65 -22.64
C ALA A 377 -3.95 -7.63 -22.22
N PHE A 378 -4.61 -6.51 -22.46
CA PHE A 378 -6.03 -6.28 -22.28
C PHE A 378 -6.57 -5.58 -23.53
N LYS A 379 -7.44 -6.25 -24.28
CA LYS A 379 -7.94 -5.76 -25.58
C LYS A 379 -9.42 -5.42 -25.48
N ILE A 380 -9.78 -4.20 -25.91
CA ILE A 380 -11.17 -3.75 -26.03
C ILE A 380 -11.50 -3.50 -27.50
N GLY A 381 -12.50 -4.19 -28.02
CA GLY A 381 -13.06 -3.97 -29.35
C GLY A 381 -14.25 -3.04 -29.33
N LEU A 382 -14.34 -2.17 -30.35
CA LEU A 382 -15.59 -1.59 -30.80
C LEU A 382 -16.17 -2.53 -31.86
N LYS A 383 -17.42 -3.00 -31.69
CA LYS A 383 -18.09 -3.98 -32.59
C LYS A 383 -17.63 -3.83 -34.05
N ASN A 384 -16.82 -4.81 -34.50
CA ASN A 384 -16.35 -5.04 -35.87
C ASN A 384 -15.61 -3.88 -36.59
N THR A 385 -15.03 -2.91 -35.88
CA THR A 385 -14.36 -1.75 -36.54
C THR A 385 -12.94 -1.50 -36.06
N LYS A 386 -12.73 -1.41 -34.74
CA LYS A 386 -11.42 -1.02 -34.18
C LYS A 386 -11.17 -1.68 -32.85
N THR A 387 -9.96 -2.20 -32.68
CA THR A 387 -9.48 -2.82 -31.44
C THR A 387 -8.44 -1.93 -30.78
N TYR A 388 -8.60 -1.68 -29.49
CA TYR A 388 -7.65 -0.96 -28.66
C TYR A 388 -6.94 -1.97 -27.75
N ALA A 389 -5.61 -1.97 -27.77
CA ALA A 389 -4.79 -2.85 -26.95
C ALA A 389 -4.14 -2.07 -25.82
N PHE A 390 -4.23 -2.62 -24.61
CA PHE A 390 -3.64 -2.06 -23.40
C PHE A 390 -2.73 -3.09 -22.73
N PHE A 391 -1.75 -2.59 -21.99
CA PHE A 391 -0.94 -3.38 -21.08
C PHE A 391 -1.30 -3.03 -19.64
N LEU A 392 -1.73 -4.03 -18.89
CA LEU A 392 -2.03 -3.98 -17.46
C LEU A 392 -0.86 -4.57 -16.66
N SER A 393 -0.80 -4.18 -15.39
CA SER A 393 0.28 -4.63 -14.49
C SER A 393 0.08 -6.07 -14.00
N SER A 394 -1.18 -6.45 -13.77
CA SER A 394 -1.54 -7.69 -13.09
C SER A 394 -2.91 -8.19 -13.52
N GLU A 395 -3.11 -9.50 -13.38
CA GLU A 395 -4.39 -10.18 -13.54
C GLU A 395 -5.46 -9.62 -12.59
N PHE A 396 -5.03 -9.12 -11.42
CA PHE A 396 -5.89 -8.42 -10.47
C PHE A 396 -6.67 -7.27 -11.13
N GLU A 397 -5.94 -6.42 -11.85
CA GLU A 397 -6.50 -5.23 -12.51
C GLU A 397 -7.35 -5.62 -13.70
N ARG A 398 -6.89 -6.61 -14.48
CA ARG A 398 -7.64 -7.14 -15.63
C ARG A 398 -9.01 -7.67 -15.19
N SER A 399 -9.03 -8.51 -14.17
CA SER A 399 -10.26 -9.06 -13.58
C SER A 399 -11.20 -7.95 -13.10
N GLN A 400 -10.70 -6.93 -12.39
CA GLN A 400 -11.53 -5.80 -11.95
C GLN A 400 -12.12 -4.98 -13.11
N TRP A 401 -11.36 -4.78 -14.18
CA TRP A 401 -11.86 -4.06 -15.37
C TRP A 401 -12.94 -4.86 -16.08
N ILE A 402 -12.73 -6.17 -16.28
CA ILE A 402 -13.70 -7.07 -16.90
C ILE A 402 -14.99 -7.14 -16.07
N GLU A 403 -14.87 -7.36 -14.76
CA GLU A 403 -16.00 -7.43 -13.83
C GLU A 403 -16.83 -6.14 -13.84
N ALA A 404 -16.18 -4.98 -13.75
CA ALA A 404 -16.88 -3.69 -13.77
C ALA A 404 -17.59 -3.43 -15.10
N ILE A 405 -16.97 -3.79 -16.24
CA ILE A 405 -17.60 -3.67 -17.56
C ILE A 405 -18.82 -4.58 -17.66
N ASN A 406 -18.69 -5.85 -17.26
CA ASN A 406 -19.77 -6.83 -17.34
C ASN A 406 -20.97 -6.45 -16.45
N VAL A 407 -20.72 -6.01 -15.22
CA VAL A 407 -21.78 -5.54 -14.29
C VAL A 407 -22.53 -4.36 -14.90
N LEU A 408 -21.83 -3.38 -15.47
CA LEU A 408 -22.47 -2.21 -16.08
C LEU A 408 -23.20 -2.59 -17.39
N GLN A 409 -22.68 -3.50 -18.19
CA GLN A 409 -23.37 -3.99 -19.38
C GLN A 409 -24.65 -4.75 -19.03
N SER A 410 -24.67 -5.51 -17.93
CA SER A 410 -25.85 -6.22 -17.46
C SER A 410 -26.95 -5.30 -16.89
N SER A 411 -26.57 -4.11 -16.43
CA SER A 411 -27.46 -3.13 -15.79
C SER A 411 -27.83 -1.94 -16.69
N ALA A 412 -27.28 -1.85 -17.90
CA ALA A 412 -27.47 -0.70 -18.79
C ALA A 412 -28.83 -0.73 -19.54
N PRO A 413 -29.54 0.41 -19.64
CA PRO A 413 -30.69 0.54 -20.54
C PRO A 413 -30.29 0.42 -22.02
N LEU A 414 -31.16 -0.17 -22.84
CA LEU A 414 -30.94 -0.44 -24.27
C LEU A 414 -30.79 0.82 -25.16
N THR A 415 -31.06 2.02 -24.64
CA THR A 415 -31.07 3.27 -25.41
C THR A 415 -29.67 3.87 -25.54
N VAL A 416 -29.07 3.75 -26.73
CA VAL A 416 -27.76 4.32 -27.07
C VAL A 416 -27.86 5.84 -27.20
N THR A 417 -27.37 6.59 -26.21
CA THR A 417 -27.01 8.00 -26.43
C THR A 417 -25.51 8.13 -26.59
N THR A 418 -25.10 8.71 -27.72
CA THR A 418 -23.72 9.07 -27.99
C THR A 418 -23.41 10.42 -27.35
N PRO A 419 -22.60 10.49 -26.27
CA PRO A 419 -22.21 11.78 -25.70
C PRO A 419 -21.29 12.56 -26.62
N SER A 420 -21.28 13.89 -26.48
CA SER A 420 -20.28 14.74 -27.11
C SER A 420 -18.95 14.71 -26.35
N ILE A 421 -17.84 14.93 -27.07
CA ILE A 421 -16.49 15.01 -26.47
C ILE A 421 -16.40 16.15 -25.46
N LEU A 422 -17.08 17.27 -25.69
CA LEU A 422 -17.10 18.43 -24.80
C LEU A 422 -17.80 18.13 -23.47
N GLU A 423 -18.90 17.38 -23.50
CA GLU A 423 -19.58 16.91 -22.29
C GLU A 423 -18.68 15.96 -21.48
N LEU A 424 -18.02 15.00 -22.15
CA LEU A 424 -17.09 14.08 -21.48
C LEU A 424 -15.90 14.81 -20.86
N GLN A 425 -15.36 15.80 -21.56
CA GLN A 425 -14.30 16.66 -21.06
C GLN A 425 -14.73 17.45 -19.82
N SER A 426 -15.97 17.93 -19.80
CA SER A 426 -16.57 18.58 -18.62
C SER A 426 -16.75 17.60 -17.46
N CYS A 427 -17.30 16.41 -17.70
CA CYS A 427 -17.46 15.34 -16.69
C CYS A 427 -16.11 14.96 -16.05
N ILE A 428 -15.06 14.76 -16.85
CA ILE A 428 -13.72 14.44 -16.35
C ILE A 428 -13.14 15.60 -15.52
N THR A 429 -13.39 16.84 -15.94
CA THR A 429 -12.91 18.03 -15.21
C THR A 429 -13.62 18.17 -13.86
N SER A 430 -14.93 17.88 -13.81
CA SER A 430 -15.73 17.87 -12.59
C SER A 430 -15.33 16.71 -11.65
N ALA A 431 -15.02 15.53 -12.20
CA ALA A 431 -14.55 14.38 -11.43
C ALA A 431 -13.14 14.59 -10.83
N ARG A 432 -12.43 15.67 -11.19
CA ARG A 432 -11.05 15.92 -10.70
C ARG A 432 -10.94 16.16 -9.20
N GLY A 433 -11.99 16.65 -8.56
CA GLY A 433 -12.01 16.91 -7.11
C GLY A 433 -12.07 15.64 -6.27
N CYS A 434 -12.72 14.59 -6.77
CA CYS A 434 -12.92 13.32 -6.08
C CYS A 434 -11.95 12.21 -6.53
N MET A 435 -11.10 12.48 -7.52
CA MET A 435 -10.08 11.55 -7.96
C MET A 435 -8.89 11.53 -6.99
N GLY A 436 -8.74 10.43 -6.25
CA GLY A 436 -7.43 10.02 -5.76
C GLY A 436 -6.51 9.80 -6.96
N THR A 437 -5.28 10.31 -6.92
CA THR A 437 -4.30 10.04 -7.97
C THR A 437 -3.91 8.57 -7.88
N ASN A 438 -4.58 7.70 -8.65
CA ASN A 438 -4.19 6.30 -8.84
C ASN A 438 -2.95 6.16 -9.76
N MET A 439 -2.27 7.26 -10.10
CA MET A 439 -0.84 7.16 -10.40
C MET A 439 -0.24 6.55 -9.15
N GLY A 440 0.32 5.35 -9.23
CA GLY A 440 0.88 4.72 -8.04
C GLY A 440 1.63 5.76 -7.21
N SER A 441 1.19 5.90 -5.95
CA SER A 441 1.43 7.00 -5.00
C SER A 441 2.73 7.77 -5.31
N PHE A 442 3.79 7.00 -5.52
CA PHE A 442 5.10 7.34 -6.06
C PHE A 442 5.25 8.59 -6.95
N LEU A 443 4.60 8.70 -8.11
CA LEU A 443 4.82 9.83 -9.05
C LEU A 443 4.22 11.16 -8.57
N THR A 444 3.30 11.09 -7.61
CA THR A 444 2.56 12.23 -7.06
C THR A 444 2.91 12.50 -5.60
N ARG A 445 3.90 11.79 -5.02
CA ARG A 445 4.25 11.94 -3.61
C ARG A 445 4.71 13.34 -3.30
N THR A 446 4.17 13.88 -2.22
CA THR A 446 4.63 15.12 -1.63
C THR A 446 5.52 14.79 -0.44
N ALA A 447 6.35 15.75 0.00
CA ALA A 447 7.24 15.57 1.17
C ALA A 447 6.49 15.32 2.51
N LYS A 448 5.16 15.18 2.49
CA LYS A 448 4.29 14.94 3.64
C LYS A 448 3.76 13.50 3.73
N ASP A 449 4.02 12.66 2.73
CA ASP A 449 3.49 11.29 2.69
C ASP A 449 4.35 10.32 3.51
N GLU A 450 3.73 9.36 4.22
CA GLU A 450 4.37 8.32 5.04
C GLU A 450 5.55 7.63 4.32
N ASP A 451 6.65 7.40 5.04
CA ASP A 451 7.85 6.76 4.49
C ASP A 451 7.55 5.35 3.97
N LEU A 452 7.98 5.09 2.74
CA LEU A 452 7.79 3.78 2.11
C LEU A 452 8.47 2.67 2.91
N LEU A 453 7.93 1.46 2.84
CA LEU A 453 8.54 0.30 3.50
C LEU A 453 9.73 -0.20 2.69
N VAL A 454 10.87 -0.34 3.39
CA VAL A 454 12.12 -0.84 2.84
C VAL A 454 12.66 -1.88 3.83
N GLY A 455 12.77 -3.12 3.38
CA GLY A 455 13.13 -4.26 4.22
C GLY A 455 12.54 -5.57 3.75
N ASP A 456 12.59 -6.56 4.63
CA ASP A 456 12.17 -7.92 4.28
C ASP A 456 10.81 -8.21 4.91
N LEU A 457 9.90 -8.71 4.09
CA LEU A 457 8.59 -9.20 4.53
C LEU A 457 8.60 -10.73 4.51
N LEU A 458 8.64 -11.33 5.70
CA LEU A 458 8.46 -12.76 5.88
C LEU A 458 6.98 -13.09 5.94
N ILE A 459 6.52 -13.96 5.04
CA ILE A 459 5.15 -14.44 4.97
C ILE A 459 5.16 -15.96 5.08
N THR A 460 4.54 -16.49 6.12
CA THR A 460 4.26 -17.92 6.25
C THR A 460 2.83 -18.19 5.82
N VAL A 461 2.68 -18.96 4.75
CA VAL A 461 1.38 -19.39 4.23
C VAL A 461 0.98 -20.68 4.92
N HIS A 462 -0.08 -20.64 5.73
CA HIS A 462 -0.55 -21.82 6.47
C HIS A 462 -1.52 -22.63 5.62
N ASN A 463 -2.78 -22.19 5.56
CA ASN A 463 -3.85 -22.92 4.90
C ASN A 463 -4.90 -22.02 4.27
N LEU A 464 -5.62 -22.59 3.31
CA LEU A 464 -6.79 -21.98 2.66
C LEU A 464 -8.03 -22.80 3.02
N GLN A 465 -9.10 -22.13 3.43
CA GLN A 465 -10.38 -22.72 3.81
C GLN A 465 -11.51 -22.17 2.93
N GLY A 466 -12.63 -22.91 2.82
CA GLY A 466 -13.83 -22.47 2.10
C GLY A 466 -13.87 -22.84 0.62
N LEU A 467 -13.27 -23.95 0.21
CA LEU A 467 -13.44 -24.48 -1.16
C LEU A 467 -14.65 -25.39 -1.23
N ASN A 468 -15.56 -25.09 -2.17
CA ASN A 468 -16.77 -25.90 -2.40
C ASN A 468 -16.49 -27.18 -3.23
N ARG A 469 -15.32 -27.27 -3.87
CA ARG A 469 -14.88 -28.43 -4.67
C ARG A 469 -13.37 -28.61 -4.55
N PRO A 470 -12.86 -29.86 -4.60
CA PRO A 470 -11.42 -30.08 -4.59
C PRO A 470 -10.81 -29.52 -5.89
N ALA A 471 -9.69 -28.83 -5.76
CA ALA A 471 -9.04 -28.13 -6.87
C ALA A 471 -7.52 -28.04 -6.68
N ASP A 472 -6.80 -27.86 -7.79
CA ASP A 472 -5.35 -27.63 -7.78
C ASP A 472 -5.09 -26.13 -7.57
N ILE A 473 -4.52 -25.74 -6.43
CA ILE A 473 -4.44 -24.32 -6.04
C ILE A 473 -3.03 -23.88 -5.71
N PHE A 474 -2.66 -22.68 -6.18
CA PHE A 474 -1.46 -21.98 -5.74
C PHE A 474 -1.73 -20.50 -5.47
N ILE A 475 -0.88 -19.89 -4.65
CA ILE A 475 -1.00 -18.49 -4.23
C ILE A 475 0.19 -17.70 -4.77
N CYS A 476 -0.09 -16.50 -5.27
CA CYS A 476 0.90 -15.55 -5.71
C CYS A 476 0.83 -14.27 -4.89
N PHE A 477 2.01 -13.75 -4.54
CA PHE A 477 2.16 -12.49 -3.85
C PHE A 477 2.73 -11.46 -4.82
N GLU A 478 2.03 -10.33 -4.94
CA GLU A 478 2.49 -9.18 -5.69
C GLU A 478 2.68 -8.00 -4.76
N VAL A 479 3.77 -7.28 -4.94
CA VAL A 479 4.08 -6.09 -4.14
C VAL A 479 4.29 -4.91 -5.07
N ASP A 480 3.82 -3.75 -4.66
CA ASP A 480 4.05 -2.51 -5.37
C ASP A 480 5.53 -2.10 -5.31
N SER A 481 6.08 -1.66 -6.43
CA SER A 481 7.35 -0.99 -6.49
C SER A 481 7.21 0.10 -7.54
N TYR A 482 7.43 1.36 -7.15
CA TYR A 482 7.32 2.51 -8.05
C TYR A 482 5.96 2.63 -8.77
N GLY A 483 4.87 2.28 -8.07
CA GLY A 483 3.51 2.34 -8.61
C GLY A 483 3.10 1.18 -9.51
N HIS A 484 3.94 0.15 -9.62
CA HIS A 484 3.65 -1.08 -10.36
C HIS A 484 3.68 -2.29 -9.45
N PHE A 485 2.74 -3.21 -9.62
CA PHE A 485 2.73 -4.47 -8.90
C PHE A 485 3.59 -5.49 -9.63
N PHE A 486 4.49 -6.10 -8.88
CA PHE A 486 5.36 -7.16 -9.39
C PHE A 486 5.09 -8.43 -8.61
N LYS A 487 4.93 -9.54 -9.33
CA LYS A 487 4.92 -10.88 -8.73
C LYS A 487 6.29 -11.16 -8.10
N LYS A 488 6.32 -11.28 -6.77
CA LYS A 488 7.53 -11.53 -5.99
C LYS A 488 7.67 -13.00 -5.60
N ALA A 489 6.55 -13.67 -5.36
CA ALA A 489 6.55 -15.04 -4.92
C ALA A 489 5.35 -15.85 -5.43
N ARG A 490 5.54 -17.17 -5.49
CA ARG A 490 4.54 -18.18 -5.83
C ARG A 490 4.71 -19.36 -4.87
N THR A 491 3.62 -19.83 -4.26
CA THR A 491 3.62 -21.05 -3.45
C THR A 491 3.62 -22.31 -4.33
N LYS A 492 3.94 -23.46 -3.74
CA LYS A 492 3.73 -24.75 -4.40
C LYS A 492 2.24 -24.97 -4.68
N THR A 493 1.91 -25.60 -5.80
CA THR A 493 0.53 -26.01 -6.10
C THR A 493 0.15 -27.18 -5.18
N CYS A 494 -0.93 -27.01 -4.42
CA CYS A 494 -1.58 -28.10 -3.69
C CYS A 494 -2.59 -28.76 -4.62
N GLN A 495 -2.47 -30.07 -4.83
CA GLN A 495 -3.29 -30.79 -5.80
C GLN A 495 -4.56 -31.36 -5.18
N ASN A 496 -5.68 -31.21 -5.89
CA ASN A 496 -6.98 -31.84 -5.70
C ASN A 496 -7.43 -31.91 -4.22
N THR A 497 -7.45 -30.77 -3.54
CA THR A 497 -7.79 -30.69 -2.11
C THR A 497 -8.89 -29.66 -1.83
N LEU A 498 -9.70 -29.94 -0.81
CA LEU A 498 -10.73 -29.04 -0.27
C LEU A 498 -10.17 -28.05 0.76
N GLU A 499 -9.05 -28.39 1.40
CA GLU A 499 -8.36 -27.55 2.37
C GLU A 499 -6.85 -27.59 2.09
N PRO A 500 -6.35 -26.73 1.19
CA PRO A 500 -4.94 -26.69 0.87
C PRO A 500 -4.12 -26.17 2.06
N ASN A 501 -3.25 -27.02 2.59
CA ASN A 501 -2.22 -26.67 3.57
C ASN A 501 -0.89 -26.46 2.84
N PHE A 502 -0.38 -25.23 2.84
CA PHE A 502 0.88 -24.87 2.20
C PHE A 502 2.06 -25.02 3.16
N ASN A 503 1.90 -24.52 4.39
CA ASN A 503 2.95 -24.41 5.43
C ASN A 503 4.30 -23.96 4.85
N GLN A 504 4.26 -22.93 4.01
CA GLN A 504 5.41 -22.46 3.25
C GLN A 504 5.78 -21.04 3.66
N GLU A 505 7.04 -20.84 4.03
CA GLU A 505 7.60 -19.52 4.29
C GLU A 505 8.15 -18.90 3.00
N VAL A 506 7.89 -17.61 2.82
CA VAL A 506 8.28 -16.81 1.67
C VAL A 506 8.86 -15.50 2.17
N VAL A 507 10.02 -15.12 1.63
CA VAL A 507 10.66 -13.82 1.91
C VAL A 507 10.43 -12.90 0.72
N ILE A 508 9.92 -11.70 0.97
CA ILE A 508 9.68 -10.69 -0.06
C ILE A 508 10.42 -9.40 0.26
N ASP A 509 11.37 -9.05 -0.60
CA ASP A 509 12.09 -7.78 -0.51
C ASP A 509 11.16 -6.62 -0.88
N LEU A 510 10.92 -5.73 0.09
CA LEU A 510 10.20 -4.47 -0.04
C LEU A 510 11.17 -3.36 -0.45
N ASP A 511 10.87 -2.71 -1.57
CA ASP A 511 11.73 -1.70 -2.20
C ASP A 511 10.96 -0.41 -2.41
N GLY A 512 10.50 0.16 -1.29
CA GLY A 512 9.65 1.33 -1.27
C GLY A 512 8.18 0.97 -1.58
N SER A 513 7.67 -0.02 -0.85
CA SER A 513 6.36 -0.64 -1.07
C SER A 513 5.33 -0.20 -0.02
N GLN A 514 4.05 -0.20 -0.38
CA GLN A 514 2.90 0.17 0.47
C GLN A 514 1.73 -0.80 0.38
N THR A 515 1.68 -1.68 -0.62
CA THR A 515 0.54 -2.55 -0.86
C THR A 515 0.97 -3.96 -1.26
N LEU A 516 0.46 -4.96 -0.54
CA LEU A 516 0.58 -6.37 -0.84
C LEU A 516 -0.71 -6.86 -1.50
N ARG A 517 -0.63 -7.45 -2.69
CA ARG A 517 -1.74 -8.15 -3.33
C ARG A 517 -1.53 -9.66 -3.24
N ILE A 518 -2.61 -10.37 -2.94
CA ILE A 518 -2.65 -11.81 -2.80
C ILE A 518 -3.61 -12.35 -3.87
N LEU A 519 -3.12 -13.26 -4.69
CA LEU A 519 -3.86 -13.86 -5.80
C LEU A 519 -3.90 -15.38 -5.62
N CYS A 520 -5.10 -15.94 -5.61
CA CYS A 520 -5.34 -17.37 -5.54
C CYS A 520 -5.76 -17.88 -6.92
N TYR A 521 -5.00 -18.82 -7.46
CA TYR A 521 -5.21 -19.40 -8.77
C TYR A 521 -5.60 -20.87 -8.66
N GLU A 522 -6.51 -21.31 -9.52
CA GLU A 522 -6.88 -22.70 -9.78
C GLU A 522 -6.22 -23.16 -11.09
N GLU A 523 -5.49 -24.28 -11.06
CA GLU A 523 -4.93 -24.93 -12.25
C GLU A 523 -5.93 -25.96 -12.79
N HIS A 524 -6.31 -25.82 -14.06
CA HIS A 524 -7.10 -26.80 -14.80
C HIS A 524 -6.21 -27.46 -15.86
N THR A 525 -6.00 -28.76 -15.74
CA THR A 525 -5.33 -29.55 -16.77
C THR A 525 -6.38 -30.14 -17.72
N SER A 526 -6.44 -29.61 -18.96
CA SER A 526 -7.25 -30.20 -20.02
C SER A 526 -6.40 -30.34 -21.30
N ASN A 527 -6.43 -31.52 -21.91
CA ASN A 527 -5.71 -31.84 -23.16
C ASN A 527 -4.23 -31.42 -23.20
N GLY A 528 -3.47 -31.68 -22.12
CA GLY A 528 -2.03 -31.39 -22.05
C GLY A 528 -1.64 -29.92 -21.92
N THR A 529 -2.62 -29.01 -21.83
CA THR A 529 -2.39 -27.58 -21.63
C THR A 529 -2.91 -27.18 -20.24
N THR A 530 -2.03 -26.66 -19.38
CA THR A 530 -2.41 -26.18 -18.04
C THR A 530 -2.97 -24.77 -18.15
N ALA A 531 -4.28 -24.62 -17.98
CA ALA A 531 -4.94 -23.32 -17.90
C ALA A 531 -5.01 -22.86 -16.43
N THR A 532 -4.68 -21.60 -16.16
CA THR A 532 -4.71 -21.02 -14.80
C THR A 532 -5.85 -20.02 -14.71
N VAL A 533 -6.80 -20.22 -13.79
CA VAL A 533 -7.94 -19.32 -13.57
C VAL A 533 -7.78 -18.62 -12.23
N LEU A 534 -7.98 -17.30 -12.18
CA LEU A 534 -7.95 -16.54 -10.93
C LEU A 534 -9.26 -16.79 -10.16
N ARG A 535 -9.15 -17.46 -9.00
CA ARG A 535 -10.30 -17.84 -8.16
C ARG A 535 -10.57 -16.86 -7.03
N GLY A 536 -9.55 -16.16 -6.54
CA GLY A 536 -9.70 -15.22 -5.43
C GLY A 536 -8.62 -14.15 -5.44
N LYS A 537 -8.97 -12.95 -4.99
CA LYS A 537 -8.07 -11.79 -4.97
C LYS A 537 -8.28 -10.94 -3.73
N ALA A 538 -7.19 -10.47 -3.14
CA ALA A 538 -7.22 -9.50 -2.05
C ALA A 538 -6.04 -8.52 -2.14
N ALA A 539 -6.22 -7.33 -1.59
CA ALA A 539 -5.20 -6.30 -1.53
C ALA A 539 -5.15 -5.71 -0.11
N PHE A 540 -3.95 -5.53 0.42
CA PHE A 540 -3.71 -5.08 1.79
C PHE A 540 -2.71 -3.93 1.80
N GLU A 541 -3.08 -2.83 2.44
CA GLU A 541 -2.18 -1.72 2.69
C GLU A 541 -1.26 -2.07 3.87
N MET A 542 0.03 -2.05 3.59
CA MET A 542 1.09 -2.32 4.53
C MET A 542 1.44 -1.03 5.26
N SER A 543 1.39 -1.04 6.60
CA SER A 543 1.71 0.14 7.42
C SER A 543 2.70 -0.22 8.53
N ARG A 544 3.63 0.70 8.80
CA ARG A 544 4.57 0.62 9.93
C ARG A 544 3.85 0.58 11.29
N SER A 545 2.60 1.02 11.35
CA SER A 545 1.78 1.02 12.58
C SER A 545 1.49 -0.38 13.12
N TRP A 546 1.37 -1.38 12.24
CA TRP A 546 1.04 -2.75 12.62
C TRP A 546 2.06 -3.77 12.11
N LEU A 547 2.86 -3.48 11.10
CA LEU A 547 3.95 -4.37 10.70
C LEU A 547 5.10 -4.31 11.71
N THR A 548 5.30 -5.43 12.42
CA THR A 548 6.31 -5.57 13.48
C THR A 548 7.32 -6.66 13.14
N ASP A 549 8.46 -6.67 13.86
CA ASP A 549 9.47 -7.74 13.77
C ASP A 549 9.00 -9.08 14.42
N LYS A 550 7.78 -9.12 14.97
CA LYS A 550 7.11 -10.34 15.44
C LYS A 550 6.12 -10.85 14.39
N TYR A 551 5.96 -12.16 14.34
CA TYR A 551 4.94 -12.81 13.52
C TYR A 551 3.54 -12.41 13.98
N GLN A 552 2.73 -11.97 13.03
CA GLN A 552 1.32 -11.68 13.22
C GLN A 552 0.50 -12.60 12.33
N GLU A 553 -0.34 -13.44 12.93
CA GLU A 553 -1.33 -14.21 12.21
C GLU A 553 -2.47 -13.32 11.75
N LYS A 554 -2.78 -13.41 10.45
CA LYS A 554 -3.88 -12.71 9.80
C LYS A 554 -4.60 -13.66 8.86
N SER A 555 -5.92 -13.66 8.97
CA SER A 555 -6.84 -14.31 8.05
C SER A 555 -7.29 -13.30 7.00
N PHE A 556 -7.18 -13.68 5.73
CA PHE A 556 -7.50 -12.84 4.58
C PHE A 556 -8.63 -13.46 3.78
N SER A 557 -9.72 -12.72 3.59
CA SER A 557 -10.83 -13.14 2.73
C SER A 557 -10.47 -12.92 1.26
N LEU A 558 -10.50 -14.01 0.49
CA LEU A 558 -10.30 -14.10 -0.94
C LEU A 558 -11.63 -14.48 -1.61
N GLN A 559 -12.59 -13.55 -1.61
CA GLN A 559 -13.98 -13.80 -2.03
C GLN A 559 -14.65 -14.89 -1.16
N GLU A 560 -14.85 -16.09 -1.68
CA GLU A 560 -15.51 -17.20 -0.97
C GLU A 560 -14.54 -18.00 -0.07
N CYS A 561 -13.23 -17.79 -0.20
CA CYS A 561 -12.22 -18.52 0.56
C CYS A 561 -11.54 -17.65 1.62
N THR A 562 -11.03 -18.27 2.68
CA THR A 562 -10.25 -17.60 3.74
C THR A 562 -8.84 -18.16 3.80
N LEU A 563 -7.83 -17.29 3.68
CA LEU A 563 -6.42 -17.64 3.71
C LEU A 563 -5.77 -17.19 5.02
N ASN A 564 -5.16 -18.12 5.75
CA ASN A 564 -4.43 -17.81 6.99
C ASN A 564 -2.94 -17.66 6.71
N LEU A 565 -2.38 -16.49 7.05
CA LEU A 565 -0.96 -16.15 6.89
C LEU A 565 -0.37 -15.64 8.20
N SER A 566 0.90 -15.94 8.47
CA SER A 566 1.68 -15.18 9.45
C SER A 566 2.61 -14.22 8.73
N ILE A 567 2.58 -12.93 9.10
CA ILE A 567 3.39 -11.89 8.48
C ILE A 567 4.35 -11.30 9.52
N LYS A 568 5.62 -11.16 9.14
CA LYS A 568 6.68 -10.50 9.91
C LYS A 568 7.38 -9.49 9.01
N TYR A 569 7.63 -8.29 9.51
CA TYR A 569 8.38 -7.26 8.81
C TYR A 569 9.66 -6.92 9.55
N SER A 570 10.79 -7.00 8.84
CA SER A 570 12.09 -6.57 9.36
C SER A 570 12.56 -5.36 8.57
N SER A 571 12.54 -4.19 9.23
CA SER A 571 13.00 -2.92 8.64
C SER A 571 14.50 -2.97 8.33
N SER A 572 14.90 -2.44 7.17
CA SER A 572 16.33 -2.27 6.84
C SER A 572 17.03 -1.17 7.64
N ASP A 573 16.30 -0.40 8.46
CA ASP A 573 16.88 0.68 9.29
C ASP A 573 17.43 0.18 10.64
N VAL A 574 18.25 -0.88 10.63
CA VAL A 574 19.26 -1.15 11.66
C VAL A 574 20.42 -1.88 10.98
N GLY A 575 21.64 -1.37 11.16
CA GLY A 575 22.81 -1.74 10.35
C GLY A 575 23.16 -3.23 10.25
N LEU A 576 23.90 -3.56 9.19
CA LEU A 576 24.74 -4.75 9.07
C LEU A 576 23.98 -6.11 9.19
N GLN A 577 22.79 -6.26 8.61
CA GLN A 577 22.22 -7.61 8.43
C GLN A 577 22.84 -8.35 7.24
N ARG A 578 23.14 -9.64 7.47
CA ARG A 578 23.63 -10.57 6.45
C ARG A 578 22.42 -11.15 5.73
N VAL A 579 22.13 -10.67 4.52
CA VAL A 579 20.99 -11.16 3.73
C VAL A 579 21.47 -12.38 2.92
N PRO A 580 20.83 -13.56 3.05
CA PRO A 580 21.08 -14.67 2.15
C PRO A 580 20.75 -14.27 0.71
N SER A 581 21.66 -14.53 -0.23
CA SER A 581 21.44 -14.18 -1.63
C SER A 581 20.32 -15.03 -2.23
N CYS A 582 19.30 -14.41 -2.84
CA CYS A 582 18.26 -15.11 -3.61
C CYS A 582 18.79 -15.72 -4.93
N LYS A 583 20.09 -15.58 -5.24
CA LYS A 583 20.71 -16.22 -6.39
C LYS A 583 21.31 -17.58 -5.98
N PRO A 584 20.79 -18.72 -6.44
CA PRO A 584 21.32 -20.05 -6.08
C PRO A 584 22.73 -20.34 -6.64
N VAL A 585 23.35 -19.42 -7.40
CA VAL A 585 24.60 -19.65 -8.16
C VAL A 585 25.76 -18.73 -7.74
N GLY A 586 25.53 -17.70 -6.91
CA GLY A 586 26.56 -16.73 -6.51
C GLY A 586 27.54 -17.23 -5.43
N SER A 587 28.68 -16.56 -5.27
CA SER A 587 29.69 -16.83 -4.23
C SER A 587 29.42 -16.07 -2.92
N PHE A 588 28.80 -14.89 -2.98
CA PHE A 588 28.41 -14.08 -1.83
C PHE A 588 26.98 -14.41 -1.36
N GLY A 589 26.73 -14.34 -0.04
CA GLY A 589 25.40 -14.59 0.52
C GLY A 589 24.98 -16.07 0.56
N VAL A 590 25.93 -17.01 0.42
CA VAL A 590 25.71 -18.47 0.44
C VAL A 590 26.41 -19.08 1.66
N LYS A 591 25.87 -20.18 2.22
CA LYS A 591 26.47 -20.87 3.36
C LYS A 591 27.90 -21.30 3.05
N VAL A 592 28.84 -20.99 3.95
CA VAL A 592 30.28 -21.26 3.72
C VAL A 592 30.55 -22.73 3.42
N GLN A 593 29.79 -23.65 4.02
CA GLN A 593 29.91 -25.09 3.79
C GLN A 593 29.50 -25.49 2.35
N GLN A 594 28.55 -24.78 1.74
CA GLN A 594 28.14 -25.03 0.35
C GLN A 594 29.19 -24.53 -0.63
N VAL A 595 29.78 -23.36 -0.36
CA VAL A 595 30.85 -22.79 -1.20
C VAL A 595 32.08 -23.70 -1.19
N CYS A 596 32.54 -24.11 -0.01
CA CYS A 596 33.66 -25.05 0.14
C CYS A 596 33.43 -26.39 -0.55
N LYS A 597 32.20 -26.93 -0.48
CA LYS A 597 31.83 -28.17 -1.19
C LYS A 597 31.88 -27.99 -2.72
N LYS A 598 31.38 -26.86 -3.25
CA LYS A 598 31.39 -26.55 -4.68
C LYS A 598 32.83 -26.39 -5.21
N GLU A 599 33.67 -25.71 -4.45
CA GLU A 599 35.06 -25.42 -4.81
C GLU A 599 36.03 -26.57 -4.49
N LYS A 600 35.56 -27.63 -3.81
CA LYS A 600 36.37 -28.75 -3.31
C LYS A 600 37.58 -28.28 -2.49
N SER A 601 37.37 -27.28 -1.64
CA SER A 601 38.40 -26.64 -0.82
C SER A 601 37.94 -26.52 0.64
N ALA A 602 38.89 -26.51 1.59
CA ALA A 602 38.61 -26.29 3.01
C ALA A 602 38.24 -24.83 3.31
N VAL A 603 38.76 -23.88 2.52
CA VAL A 603 38.53 -22.43 2.65
C VAL A 603 38.07 -21.86 1.31
N PRO A 604 37.05 -20.97 1.27
CA PRO A 604 36.57 -20.36 0.04
C PRO A 604 37.65 -19.60 -0.74
N PHE A 605 37.58 -19.64 -2.06
CA PHE A 605 38.51 -18.98 -2.98
C PHE A 605 38.57 -17.46 -2.77
N VAL A 606 37.43 -16.82 -2.49
CA VAL A 606 37.37 -15.38 -2.18
C VAL A 606 38.22 -15.04 -0.97
N ILE A 607 38.19 -15.88 0.08
CA ILE A 607 38.95 -15.64 1.32
C ILE A 607 40.45 -15.84 1.07
N THR A 608 40.82 -16.97 0.48
CA THR A 608 42.22 -17.33 0.25
C THR A 608 42.93 -16.32 -0.67
N THR A 609 42.26 -15.86 -1.73
CA THR A 609 42.83 -14.91 -2.68
C THR A 609 42.99 -13.51 -2.07
N CYS A 610 41.98 -13.02 -1.34
CA CYS A 610 42.08 -11.75 -0.62
C CYS A 610 43.21 -11.77 0.42
N VAL A 611 43.29 -12.84 1.22
CA VAL A 611 44.34 -13.00 2.24
C VAL A 611 45.73 -13.05 1.61
N ARG A 612 45.90 -13.83 0.54
CA ARG A 612 47.18 -13.92 -0.19
C ARG A 612 47.63 -12.57 -0.70
N GLU A 613 46.73 -11.78 -1.26
CA GLU A 613 47.06 -10.45 -1.79
C GLU A 613 47.39 -9.45 -0.67
N VAL A 614 46.70 -9.53 0.47
CA VAL A 614 47.01 -8.71 1.66
C VAL A 614 48.36 -9.09 2.25
N GLU A 615 48.70 -10.37 2.37
CA GLU A 615 50.03 -10.80 2.84
C GLU A 615 51.14 -10.39 1.87
N ARG A 616 50.87 -10.38 0.56
CA ARG A 616 51.84 -10.05 -0.49
C ARG A 616 52.27 -8.59 -0.48
N ARG A 617 51.33 -7.65 -0.32
CA ARG A 617 51.63 -6.20 -0.43
C ARG A 617 51.05 -5.32 0.69
N GLY A 618 50.08 -5.80 1.44
CA GLY A 618 49.37 -5.02 2.46
C GLY A 618 49.93 -5.14 3.87
N ILE A 619 50.94 -5.99 4.11
CA ILE A 619 51.42 -6.32 5.45
C ILE A 619 52.01 -5.13 6.22
N ASN A 620 52.61 -4.17 5.50
CA ASN A 620 53.24 -2.98 6.08
C ASN A 620 52.35 -1.74 6.04
N GLU A 621 51.14 -1.84 5.49
CA GLU A 621 50.23 -0.71 5.31
C GLU A 621 49.64 -0.23 6.64
N VAL A 622 49.78 1.07 6.92
CA VAL A 622 49.35 1.65 8.18
C VAL A 622 47.82 1.58 8.31
N GLY A 623 47.34 0.90 9.34
CA GLY A 623 45.91 0.73 9.59
C GLY A 623 45.24 -0.24 8.61
N ILE A 624 45.97 -1.21 8.04
CA ILE A 624 45.41 -2.27 7.21
C ILE A 624 44.19 -2.92 7.91
N TYR A 625 43.11 -3.16 7.17
CA TYR A 625 41.77 -3.53 7.67
C TYR A 625 40.97 -2.45 8.43
N ARG A 626 41.61 -1.44 9.03
CA ARG A 626 40.90 -0.34 9.71
C ARG A 626 40.46 0.74 8.72
N VAL A 627 41.31 1.10 7.76
CA VAL A 627 41.01 2.09 6.72
C VAL A 627 40.01 1.51 5.71
N SER A 628 39.09 2.35 5.24
CA SER A 628 38.08 1.95 4.25
C SER A 628 38.51 2.35 2.84
N GLY A 629 38.42 1.41 1.91
CA GLY A 629 38.65 1.66 0.49
C GLY A 629 37.47 2.34 -0.23
N SER A 630 37.64 2.57 -1.53
CA SER A 630 36.66 3.18 -2.43
C SER A 630 35.38 2.33 -2.56
N ALA A 631 34.21 2.87 -2.23
CA ALA A 631 32.96 2.12 -2.28
C ALA A 631 32.62 1.60 -3.71
N SER A 632 32.95 2.37 -4.75
CA SER A 632 32.72 1.96 -6.14
C SER A 632 33.59 0.78 -6.55
N ASP A 633 34.86 0.76 -6.13
CA ASP A 633 35.79 -0.33 -6.44
C ASP A 633 35.46 -1.60 -5.68
N LEU A 634 34.98 -1.46 -4.44
CA LEU A 634 34.49 -2.59 -3.64
C LEU A 634 33.30 -3.29 -4.31
N GLN A 635 32.33 -2.52 -4.81
CA GLN A 635 31.17 -3.06 -5.53
C GLN A 635 31.52 -3.59 -6.93
N ARG A 636 32.56 -3.04 -7.57
CA ARG A 636 33.12 -3.60 -8.81
C ARG A 636 33.75 -4.97 -8.55
N LEU A 637 34.64 -5.07 -7.56
CA LEU A 637 35.28 -6.32 -7.16
C LEU A 637 34.26 -7.40 -6.79
N LYS A 638 33.23 -7.06 -5.99
CA LYS A 638 32.15 -7.99 -5.65
C LYS A 638 31.47 -8.55 -6.90
N ARG A 639 31.08 -7.68 -7.84
CA ARG A 639 30.42 -8.10 -9.09
C ARG A 639 31.32 -8.97 -9.96
N THR A 640 32.61 -8.64 -10.06
CA THR A 640 33.57 -9.47 -10.81
C THR A 640 33.70 -10.85 -10.17
N PHE A 641 33.84 -10.95 -8.84
CA PHE A 641 33.88 -12.24 -8.14
C PHE A 641 32.60 -13.09 -8.27
N GLU A 642 31.43 -12.45 -8.42
CA GLU A 642 30.17 -13.16 -8.68
C GLU A 642 30.06 -13.68 -10.12
N ASN A 643 30.75 -13.05 -11.08
CA ASN A 643 30.70 -13.41 -12.50
C ASN A 643 31.84 -14.37 -12.89
N ASP A 644 33.09 -13.98 -12.61
CA ASP A 644 34.31 -14.73 -12.93
C ASP A 644 35.34 -14.56 -11.79
N PRO A 645 35.53 -15.59 -10.94
CA PRO A 645 36.50 -15.57 -9.86
C PRO A 645 37.96 -15.38 -10.32
N TYR A 646 38.33 -15.88 -11.51
CA TYR A 646 39.71 -15.79 -12.02
C TYR A 646 40.03 -14.40 -12.55
N GLU A 647 39.06 -13.76 -13.23
CA GLU A 647 39.18 -12.34 -13.61
C GLU A 647 39.31 -11.46 -12.35
N ALA A 648 38.54 -11.77 -11.31
CA ALA A 648 38.58 -11.04 -10.06
C ALA A 648 39.95 -11.13 -9.36
N GLU A 649 40.62 -12.29 -9.40
CA GLU A 649 41.99 -12.45 -8.88
C GLU A 649 42.99 -11.53 -9.58
N GLN A 650 42.86 -11.28 -10.89
CA GLN A 650 43.72 -10.33 -11.59
C GLN A 650 43.40 -8.89 -11.18
N LEU A 651 42.11 -8.55 -11.09
CA LEU A 651 41.66 -7.21 -10.68
C LEU A 651 42.11 -6.85 -9.26
N LEU A 652 42.24 -7.83 -8.35
CA LEU A 652 42.78 -7.61 -7.00
C LEU A 652 44.20 -7.02 -6.99
N LYS A 653 45.00 -7.25 -8.03
CA LYS A 653 46.38 -6.73 -8.15
C LYS A 653 46.40 -5.25 -8.53
N GLU A 654 45.38 -4.77 -9.22
CA GLU A 654 45.29 -3.41 -9.75
C GLU A 654 44.61 -2.44 -8.78
N VAL A 655 43.72 -2.95 -7.93
CA VAL A 655 42.90 -2.14 -7.02
C VAL A 655 43.66 -1.80 -5.73
N ASP A 656 43.25 -0.74 -5.02
CA ASP A 656 43.83 -0.41 -3.71
C ASP A 656 43.69 -1.54 -2.68
N ILE A 657 44.65 -1.66 -1.78
CA ILE A 657 44.67 -2.73 -0.77
C ILE A 657 43.54 -2.60 0.26
N ASN A 658 43.07 -1.39 0.55
CA ASN A 658 41.94 -1.15 1.45
C ASN A 658 40.61 -1.62 0.84
N ASN A 659 40.55 -1.72 -0.48
CA ASN A 659 39.43 -2.32 -1.20
C ASN A 659 39.44 -3.86 -1.12
N VAL A 660 40.62 -4.49 -1.18
CA VAL A 660 40.79 -5.94 -0.98
C VAL A 660 40.40 -6.34 0.44
N THR A 661 40.91 -5.62 1.44
CA THR A 661 40.53 -5.85 2.85
C THR A 661 39.05 -5.55 3.11
N GLY A 662 38.51 -4.53 2.44
CA GLY A 662 37.08 -4.23 2.44
C GLY A 662 36.24 -5.38 1.90
N LEU A 663 36.69 -6.02 0.83
CA LEU A 663 36.00 -7.15 0.20
C LEU A 663 35.99 -8.39 1.10
N LEU A 664 37.11 -8.71 1.74
CA LEU A 664 37.19 -9.83 2.69
C LEU A 664 36.20 -9.64 3.85
N LYS A 665 36.18 -8.44 4.45
CA LYS A 665 35.23 -8.09 5.52
C LYS A 665 33.79 -8.17 5.04
N LEU A 666 33.53 -7.69 3.81
CA LEU A 666 32.19 -7.72 3.21
C LEU A 666 31.71 -9.16 3.00
N TYR A 667 32.56 -10.03 2.46
CA TYR A 667 32.25 -11.45 2.26
C TYR A 667 31.87 -12.12 3.57
N LEU A 668 32.72 -11.96 4.61
CA LEU A 668 32.46 -12.52 5.93
C LEU A 668 31.16 -11.99 6.52
N ARG A 669 30.86 -10.71 6.33
CA ARG A 669 29.63 -10.08 6.79
C ARG A 669 28.40 -10.47 5.99
N GLU A 670 28.50 -10.93 4.74
CA GLU A 670 27.34 -11.35 3.95
C GLU A 670 27.01 -12.84 4.10
N LEU A 671 27.81 -13.62 4.82
CA LEU A 671 27.51 -15.03 5.07
C LEU A 671 26.15 -15.19 5.80
N PRO A 672 25.26 -16.10 5.36
CA PRO A 672 23.96 -16.32 6.00
C PRO A 672 24.02 -16.65 7.49
N GLU A 673 25.15 -17.20 7.95
CA GLU A 673 25.44 -17.51 9.35
C GLU A 673 26.87 -17.05 9.68
N ALA A 674 27.10 -16.56 10.90
CA ALA A 674 28.45 -16.20 11.36
C ALA A 674 29.37 -17.43 11.47
N LEU A 675 30.69 -17.23 11.35
CA LEU A 675 31.64 -18.34 11.45
C LEU A 675 31.57 -19.03 12.82
N PHE A 676 31.33 -18.27 13.88
CA PHE A 676 31.15 -18.81 15.23
C PHE A 676 29.75 -19.39 15.50
N THR A 677 28.88 -19.42 14.47
CA THR A 677 27.48 -19.85 14.49
C THR A 677 26.61 -19.05 15.46
N ASP A 678 25.40 -18.68 15.03
CA ASP A 678 24.51 -17.88 15.86
C ASP A 678 24.07 -18.70 17.08
N GLY A 679 23.90 -20.02 16.93
CA GLY A 679 23.49 -20.94 18.00
C GLY A 679 24.52 -21.15 19.12
N LEU A 680 25.82 -21.01 18.85
CA LEU A 680 26.86 -21.18 19.87
C LEU A 680 27.27 -19.88 20.56
N TYR A 681 26.94 -18.71 20.00
CA TYR A 681 27.33 -17.42 20.58
C TYR A 681 26.92 -17.25 22.06
N PRO A 682 25.68 -17.55 22.50
CA PRO A 682 25.31 -17.37 23.91
C PRO A 682 26.24 -18.12 24.87
N ARG A 683 26.72 -19.31 24.46
CA ARG A 683 27.68 -20.10 25.25
C ARG A 683 29.09 -19.51 25.21
N PHE A 684 29.52 -18.95 24.08
CA PHE A 684 30.79 -18.21 24.00
C PHE A 684 30.78 -16.97 24.88
N PHE A 685 29.65 -16.24 24.93
CA PHE A 685 29.47 -15.07 25.78
C PHE A 685 29.49 -15.44 27.27
N GLU A 686 28.78 -16.50 27.65
CA GLU A 686 28.80 -17.04 29.02
C GLU A 686 30.22 -17.46 29.43
N ALA A 687 30.91 -18.23 28.60
CA ALA A 687 32.28 -18.66 28.85
C ALA A 687 33.25 -17.46 28.98
N PHE A 688 33.07 -16.43 28.16
CA PHE A 688 33.90 -15.23 28.22
C PHE A 688 33.68 -14.40 29.49
N SER A 689 32.47 -14.47 30.06
CA SER A 689 32.04 -13.74 31.26
C SER A 689 32.46 -14.42 32.58
N LYS A 690 33.07 -15.61 32.53
CA LYS A 690 33.61 -16.30 33.71
C LYS A 690 34.81 -15.57 34.30
N HIS A 691 34.87 -15.54 35.63
CA HIS A 691 35.98 -14.91 36.38
C HIS A 691 37.24 -15.78 36.44
N ASP A 692 37.08 -17.11 36.51
CA ASP A 692 38.20 -18.05 36.48
C ASP A 692 38.79 -18.17 35.06
N GLN A 693 40.09 -17.88 34.93
CA GLN A 693 40.81 -17.89 33.66
C GLN A 693 41.00 -19.30 33.10
N GLU A 694 41.15 -20.32 33.94
CA GLU A 694 41.34 -21.71 33.46
C GLU A 694 40.01 -22.34 33.05
N GLU A 695 38.92 -22.08 33.80
CA GLU A 695 37.56 -22.45 33.39
C GLU A 695 37.18 -21.76 32.07
N LYS A 696 37.39 -20.43 31.97
CA LYS A 696 37.15 -19.64 30.75
C LYS A 696 37.89 -20.22 29.54
N LYS A 697 39.19 -20.49 29.69
CA LYS A 697 40.03 -21.09 28.65
C LYS A 697 39.49 -22.44 28.20
N THR A 698 39.18 -23.32 29.15
CA THR A 698 38.70 -24.68 28.87
C THR A 698 37.36 -24.64 28.13
N MET A 699 36.42 -23.80 28.57
CA MET A 699 35.12 -23.65 27.93
C MET A 699 35.23 -23.07 26.52
N LEU A 700 36.02 -22.02 26.31
CA LEU A 700 36.19 -21.39 24.99
C LEU A 700 36.80 -22.35 23.96
N LEU A 701 37.81 -23.14 24.35
CA LEU A 701 38.43 -24.15 23.47
C LEU A 701 37.46 -25.31 23.15
N ASN A 702 36.71 -25.77 24.16
CA ASN A 702 35.69 -26.79 23.95
C ASN A 702 34.57 -26.33 23.01
N LEU A 703 34.18 -25.05 23.07
CA LEU A 703 33.19 -24.47 22.17
C LEU A 703 33.76 -24.29 20.76
N PHE A 704 35.03 -23.93 20.60
CA PHE A 704 35.69 -23.86 19.30
C PHE A 704 35.68 -25.22 18.59
N ASN A 705 36.00 -26.30 19.31
CA ASN A 705 35.95 -27.67 18.79
C ASN A 705 34.52 -28.15 18.42
N LYS A 706 33.47 -27.47 18.90
CA LYS A 706 32.07 -27.78 18.55
C LYS A 706 31.58 -27.05 17.31
N LEU A 707 32.35 -26.10 16.77
CA LEU A 707 32.01 -25.43 15.52
C LEU A 707 31.98 -26.45 14.36
N PRO A 708 31.21 -26.21 13.28
CA PRO A 708 31.31 -27.03 12.09
C PRO A 708 32.75 -27.05 11.54
N GLU A 709 33.19 -28.19 11.01
CA GLU A 709 34.57 -28.39 10.55
C GLU A 709 35.05 -27.32 9.55
N VAL A 710 34.23 -26.98 8.56
CA VAL A 710 34.53 -25.90 7.60
C VAL A 710 34.68 -24.54 8.30
N ASN A 711 33.84 -24.25 9.31
CA ASN A 711 33.91 -23.01 10.06
C ASN A 711 35.19 -22.94 10.89
N GLN A 712 35.61 -24.06 11.48
CA GLN A 712 36.89 -24.16 12.20
C GLN A 712 38.05 -23.84 11.25
N HIS A 713 38.13 -24.53 10.11
CA HIS A 713 39.21 -24.31 9.12
C HIS A 713 39.28 -22.86 8.63
N VAL A 714 38.15 -22.27 8.26
CA VAL A 714 38.10 -20.86 7.82
C VAL A 714 38.49 -19.91 8.94
N THR A 715 38.04 -20.17 10.18
CA THR A 715 38.37 -19.33 11.33
C THR A 715 39.85 -19.41 11.69
N LEU A 716 40.43 -20.61 11.70
CA LEU A 716 41.87 -20.83 11.91
C LEU A 716 42.70 -20.10 10.86
N PHE A 717 42.34 -20.24 9.59
CA PHE A 717 43.02 -19.56 8.48
C PHE A 717 43.03 -18.03 8.64
N LEU A 718 41.90 -17.45 9.08
CA LEU A 718 41.80 -16.01 9.35
C LEU A 718 42.59 -15.58 10.58
N ILE A 719 42.58 -16.38 11.65
CA ILE A 719 43.37 -16.12 12.86
C ILE A 719 44.87 -16.12 12.54
N ASP A 720 45.34 -17.09 11.77
CA ASP A 720 46.74 -17.16 11.33
C ASP A 720 47.14 -15.94 10.52
N HIS A 721 46.29 -15.54 9.59
CA HIS A 721 46.49 -14.31 8.82
C HIS A 721 46.60 -13.08 9.74
N MET A 722 45.68 -12.92 10.69
CA MET A 722 45.69 -11.80 11.63
C MET A 722 46.94 -11.79 12.53
N VAL A 723 47.42 -12.96 12.96
CA VAL A 723 48.67 -13.07 13.74
C VAL A 723 49.88 -12.66 12.89
N LYS A 724 49.94 -13.03 11.61
CA LYS A 724 51.00 -12.56 10.69
C LYS A 724 50.99 -11.04 10.48
N ILE A 725 49.81 -10.43 10.38
CA ILE A 725 49.68 -8.96 10.31
C ILE A 725 50.22 -8.34 11.61
N ASN A 726 49.88 -8.91 12.77
CA ASN A 726 50.34 -8.41 14.06
C ASN A 726 51.87 -8.53 14.25
N GLN A 727 52.53 -9.52 13.66
CA GLN A 727 54.01 -9.61 13.71
C GLN A 727 54.70 -8.36 13.15
N ASN A 728 54.02 -7.59 12.29
CA ASN A 728 54.50 -6.34 11.69
C ASN A 728 53.85 -5.09 12.32
N GLU A 729 53.31 -5.19 13.55
CA GLU A 729 52.61 -4.11 14.26
C GLU A 729 53.42 -2.81 14.34
N ALA A 730 54.76 -2.91 14.43
CA ALA A 730 55.64 -1.74 14.47
C ALA A 730 55.44 -0.80 13.26
N GLN A 731 55.15 -1.36 12.08
CA GLN A 731 54.93 -0.61 10.84
C GLN A 731 53.44 -0.35 10.59
N ASN A 732 52.62 -1.41 10.54
CA ASN A 732 51.21 -1.30 10.17
C ASN A 732 50.29 -0.76 11.30
N LYS A 733 50.79 -0.67 12.54
CA LYS A 733 50.04 -0.18 13.72
C LYS A 733 48.78 -0.98 14.08
N MET A 734 48.68 -2.23 13.61
CA MET A 734 47.56 -3.12 13.88
C MET A 734 47.91 -4.15 14.96
N SER A 735 47.58 -3.81 16.21
CA SER A 735 47.68 -4.74 17.35
C SER A 735 46.64 -5.87 17.27
N LEU A 736 46.86 -6.96 18.02
CA LEU A 736 45.86 -8.03 18.16
C LEU A 736 44.50 -7.49 18.64
N HIS A 737 44.51 -6.47 19.50
CA HIS A 737 43.29 -5.81 19.96
C HIS A 737 42.59 -5.07 18.82
N ASN A 738 43.34 -4.27 18.04
CA ASN A 738 42.78 -3.54 16.89
C ASN A 738 42.18 -4.49 15.85
N LEU A 739 42.86 -5.61 15.56
CA LEU A 739 42.36 -6.64 14.66
C LEU A 739 41.09 -7.31 15.19
N ALA A 740 41.05 -7.61 16.50
CA ALA A 740 39.87 -8.19 17.14
C ALA A 740 38.65 -7.25 17.09
N THR A 741 38.84 -5.94 17.29
CA THR A 741 37.76 -4.95 17.18
C THR A 741 37.22 -4.84 15.76
N VAL A 742 38.08 -4.94 14.74
CA VAL A 742 37.67 -4.84 13.33
C VAL A 742 36.95 -6.10 12.85
N PHE A 743 37.47 -7.28 13.20
CA PHE A 743 36.93 -8.56 12.72
C PHE A 743 35.89 -9.19 13.62
N GLY A 744 35.85 -8.86 14.92
CA GLY A 744 34.90 -9.41 15.89
C GLY A 744 33.46 -9.36 15.39
N PRO A 745 32.93 -8.18 14.99
CA PRO A 745 31.57 -8.05 14.45
C PRO A 745 31.35 -8.77 13.11
N SER A 746 32.43 -9.07 12.38
CA SER A 746 32.38 -9.76 11.08
C SER A 746 32.49 -11.28 11.18
N ILE A 747 32.82 -11.82 12.35
CA ILE A 747 33.08 -13.25 12.56
C ILE A 747 32.16 -13.84 13.64
N ILE A 748 31.74 -13.01 14.60
CA ILE A 748 30.96 -13.40 15.78
C ILE A 748 29.71 -12.50 15.86
N ARG A 749 28.52 -13.09 16.06
CA ARG A 749 27.24 -12.36 16.11
C ARG A 749 26.47 -12.69 17.39
N PRO A 750 25.80 -11.71 18.04
CA PRO A 750 24.88 -11.97 19.13
C PRO A 750 23.55 -12.48 18.58
N CYS A 751 23.05 -13.58 19.14
CA CYS A 751 21.75 -14.10 18.79
C CYS A 751 20.66 -13.03 19.04
N SER A 752 19.89 -12.62 18.03
CA SER A 752 18.76 -11.67 18.19
C SER A 752 17.52 -12.30 18.83
N ASN A 753 17.70 -13.23 19.77
CA ASN A 753 16.61 -13.77 20.58
C ASN A 753 16.50 -12.99 21.89
N ALA A 754 16.19 -11.70 21.82
CA ALA A 754 15.83 -10.89 22.98
C ALA A 754 14.44 -10.28 22.75
N ALA A 755 13.42 -11.14 22.84
CA ALA A 755 12.03 -10.77 22.71
C ALA A 755 11.48 -10.04 23.96
N SER A 756 12.19 -9.08 24.56
CA SER A 756 11.67 -8.38 25.75
C SER A 756 12.59 -7.27 26.33
N GLN A 757 13.13 -6.32 25.56
CA GLN A 757 13.87 -5.21 26.19
C GLN A 757 13.60 -3.83 25.59
N SER A 758 13.63 -2.83 26.47
CA SER A 758 13.27 -1.44 26.21
C SER A 758 14.30 -0.73 25.31
N PRO A 759 13.94 0.38 24.63
CA PRO A 759 14.85 1.09 23.72
C PRO A 759 16.15 1.60 24.37
N SER A 760 16.14 1.86 25.68
CA SER A 760 17.33 2.28 26.44
C SER A 760 18.29 1.12 26.75
N ASP A 761 17.78 -0.10 26.89
CA ASP A 761 18.58 -1.30 27.18
C ASP A 761 19.26 -1.88 25.92
N LEU A 762 18.72 -1.57 24.74
CA LEU A 762 19.30 -2.00 23.46
C LEU A 762 20.64 -1.31 23.17
N LEU A 763 20.81 -0.04 23.57
CA LEU A 763 22.06 0.70 23.38
C LEU A 763 23.17 0.19 24.31
N THR A 764 22.86 -0.15 25.57
CA THR A 764 23.82 -0.73 26.53
C THR A 764 24.14 -2.20 26.22
N THR A 765 23.15 -2.99 25.79
CA THR A 765 23.37 -4.39 25.39
C THR A 765 24.23 -4.47 24.12
N SER A 766 24.01 -3.57 23.14
CA SER A 766 24.80 -3.54 21.90
C SER A 766 26.28 -3.23 22.11
N THR A 767 26.65 -2.42 23.11
CA THR A 767 28.05 -2.12 23.40
C THR A 767 28.74 -3.26 24.15
N VAL A 768 28.03 -3.90 25.08
CA VAL A 768 28.52 -5.10 25.79
C VAL A 768 28.77 -6.25 24.81
N ASP A 769 27.88 -6.46 23.85
CA ASP A 769 28.04 -7.48 22.82
C ASP A 769 29.24 -7.21 21.89
N VAL A 770 29.44 -5.97 21.45
CA VAL A 770 30.60 -5.62 20.62
C VAL A 770 31.92 -5.80 21.39
N MET A 771 31.93 -5.45 22.68
CA MET A 771 33.09 -5.70 23.54
C MET A 771 33.33 -7.20 23.75
N ALA A 772 32.28 -8.00 23.91
CA ALA A 772 32.40 -9.45 24.06
C ALA A 772 32.88 -10.11 22.75
N GLN A 773 32.37 -9.72 21.59
CA GLN A 773 32.84 -10.22 20.29
C GLN A 773 34.33 -9.97 20.09
N ALA A 774 34.77 -8.73 20.31
CA ALA A 774 36.19 -8.38 20.22
C ALA A 774 37.00 -9.14 21.28
N GLY A 775 36.49 -9.27 22.51
CA GLY A 775 37.15 -10.00 23.60
C GLY A 775 37.32 -11.50 23.33
N ILE A 776 36.29 -12.16 22.79
CA ILE A 776 36.32 -13.58 22.43
C ILE A 776 37.34 -13.80 21.30
N LEU A 777 37.29 -13.00 20.23
CA LEU A 777 38.25 -13.12 19.13
C LEU A 777 39.68 -12.82 19.60
N TYR A 778 39.86 -11.82 20.46
CA TYR A 778 41.16 -11.47 21.04
C TYR A 778 41.76 -12.63 21.86
N PHE A 779 40.95 -13.40 22.60
CA PHE A 779 41.42 -14.59 23.31
C PHE A 779 42.07 -15.61 22.36
N PHE A 780 41.41 -15.93 21.25
CA PHE A 780 41.94 -16.88 20.26
C PHE A 780 43.19 -16.33 19.55
N LEU A 781 43.17 -15.04 19.18
CA LEU A 781 44.32 -14.37 18.57
C LEU A 781 45.55 -14.38 19.48
N ARG A 782 45.40 -14.02 20.75
CA ARG A 782 46.50 -14.01 21.75
C ARG A 782 47.06 -15.40 21.97
N ARG A 783 46.20 -16.42 22.04
CA ARG A 783 46.62 -17.81 22.21
C ARG A 783 47.41 -18.32 21.00
N ARG A 784 46.96 -18.02 19.79
CA ARG A 784 47.66 -18.41 18.56
C ARG A 784 48.98 -17.66 18.38
N ALA A 785 49.02 -16.36 18.71
CA ALA A 785 50.25 -15.57 18.70
C ALA A 785 51.31 -16.12 19.68
N ALA A 786 50.88 -16.76 20.78
CA ALA A 786 51.76 -17.44 21.72
C ALA A 786 52.16 -18.87 21.29
N GLY A 787 51.77 -19.33 20.09
CA GLY A 787 52.17 -20.62 19.53
C GLY A 787 51.36 -21.83 20.00
N PHE A 788 50.24 -21.63 20.70
CA PHE A 788 49.42 -22.74 21.18
C PHE A 788 48.32 -23.13 20.17
N ALA A 789 48.03 -24.43 20.07
CA ALA A 789 46.92 -24.95 19.27
C ALA A 789 45.55 -24.47 19.78
N LEU A 790 44.62 -24.25 18.83
CA LEU A 790 43.25 -23.82 19.11
C LEU A 790 42.23 -24.95 18.96
N SER A 791 42.55 -25.98 18.18
CA SER A 791 41.71 -27.17 17.98
C SER A 791 42.45 -28.46 18.33
N ASN A 792 41.68 -29.51 18.65
CA ASN A 792 42.23 -30.84 18.95
C ASN A 792 42.79 -31.55 17.70
N SER A 793 42.30 -31.21 16.50
CA SER A 793 42.84 -31.70 15.23
C SER A 793 44.23 -31.14 14.95
N GLU A 794 44.42 -29.82 15.11
CA GLU A 794 45.74 -29.18 14.97
C GLU A 794 46.75 -29.70 16.00
N ALA A 795 46.31 -29.93 17.24
CA ALA A 795 47.21 -30.48 18.26
C ALA A 795 47.76 -31.86 17.84
N ARG A 796 46.98 -32.67 17.13
CA ARG A 796 47.42 -33.97 16.60
C ARG A 796 48.37 -33.82 15.40
N GLU A 797 48.11 -32.86 14.50
CA GLU A 797 48.98 -32.58 13.35
C GLU A 797 50.33 -31.98 13.77
N ILE A 798 50.35 -31.09 14.77
CA ILE A 798 51.59 -30.51 15.30
C ILE A 798 52.43 -31.60 15.99
N ILE A 799 51.80 -32.48 16.78
CA ILE A 799 52.50 -33.61 17.43
C ILE A 799 53.07 -34.57 16.39
N GLN A 800 52.32 -34.89 15.32
CA GLN A 800 52.79 -35.72 14.21
C GLN A 800 53.89 -35.10 13.33
N ALA A 801 54.06 -33.77 13.37
CA ALA A 801 55.13 -33.06 12.64
C ALA A 801 56.40 -32.86 13.47
N THR A 802 56.33 -33.08 14.79
CA THR A 802 57.47 -33.01 15.72
C THR A 802 58.06 -34.38 16.10
N ASP A 803 57.34 -35.47 15.80
CA ASP A 803 57.87 -36.84 15.73
C ASP A 803 58.37 -37.14 14.31
#